data_AF-A0A7W4EVP8-F1
#
_entry.id   AF-A0A7W4EVP8-F1
#
_cell.length_a   1.000
_cell.length_b   1.000
_cell.length_c   1.000
_cell.angle_alpha   90.00
_cell.angle_beta   90.00
_cell.angle_gamma   90.00
#
_symmetry.space_group_name_H-M   'P 1'
#
loop_
_entity.id
_entity.type
_entity.pdbx_description
1 polymer ?
#
loop_
_entity_poly.entity_id
_entity_poly.type
_entity_poly.pdbx_seq_one_letter_code
_entity_poly.pdbx_strand_id
1 'polypeptide(L)'
;MKRNIAKRILLPIAVGLAAIMGTNSAGAQGSPQLKIRYRLEHQSDTRITVSTVEEGLKDIQLNLINSLVFEEGQLSESDFAWLKSKKDEFLSLYWLTIEDSSTPIPAECFSGLLQLKHVLVEMVTSIGKRAFSNCPNLSDLYALKVQTLGEGCLSNCPLLRQVLIPAVENIPDSAFTNDGSLSILGLSMPPSVSPNAFEGCPTPRYIPLNDSKPLLDAYDKSANNGLWHGWTYRDVYFVIDETETLPYTTMVQVAGRQVKIPIREGYHVENFKWYKNDEEVPGEVGYPLPLLENSYYSFTMPNDNVRTKGDVSKNLNQLEFNPNGGLGNMDRAEYPGGRGTTNLPKCTFTRAGYTFIGWATATGATEVTYTDQQSIPRIRCKHGVTVTLYAVWKKTEELKEFTITHQVKGEGGDLAVEKADGTVVASGDKLPEGTIIRVRPTPPVPDHELKWLTCTAEGKTSELLVDGWYAVKSDMQITATFAESKQHVKIWYEDSVPGGRIEVTAEGFPIEDDRSSLDEGTTIELTLKPSEGYRSRAIVISGELVPLTGNKATYTLKGQEAEIFYCFDRIPTSKPKPQPDPNPTTTLLSAAQVVPNPFGDLLTVENAADVLGYQLLNLQGMVVASGTHSGGQRLQIATESLPTGFYLLVLQSAEGSTTLRAVKR
;
A
#
# COMPACT_ATOMS: atom_id res chain seq x y z
N MET A 1 40.25 26.06 3.91
CA MET A 1 41.57 25.40 3.99
C MET A 1 41.32 23.92 4.21
N LYS A 2 41.93 23.07 3.37
CA LYS A 2 41.59 21.67 3.09
C LYS A 2 41.81 20.71 4.27
N ARG A 3 40.92 19.72 4.46
CA ARG A 3 41.19 18.34 4.92
C ARG A 3 40.09 17.44 4.34
N ASN A 4 40.23 16.90 3.12
CA ASN A 4 40.81 15.59 2.79
C ASN A 4 40.36 14.44 3.72
N ILE A 5 39.26 13.78 3.34
CA ILE A 5 39.00 12.37 3.70
C ILE A 5 39.12 11.59 2.38
N ALA A 6 40.16 10.77 2.30
CA ALA A 6 40.42 9.90 1.17
C ALA A 6 39.91 8.49 1.46
N LYS A 7 39.19 7.95 0.48
CA LYS A 7 38.89 6.56 0.13
C LYS A 7 39.72 5.47 0.85
N ARG A 8 39.07 4.35 1.19
CA ARG A 8 39.57 3.01 0.83
C ARG A 8 38.46 1.95 0.86
N ILE A 9 38.42 1.19 -0.23
CA ILE A 9 37.60 0.01 -0.52
C ILE A 9 38.51 -1.24 -0.40
N LEU A 10 37.97 -2.31 0.19
CA LEU A 10 38.24 -3.78 0.09
C LEU A 10 39.67 -4.37 0.11
N LEU A 11 39.96 -5.30 1.03
CA LEU A 11 39.95 -6.79 0.88
C LEU A 11 40.56 -7.48 2.16
N PRO A 12 40.31 -8.79 2.41
CA PRO A 12 40.48 -9.48 3.70
C PRO A 12 41.86 -10.15 3.88
N ILE A 13 42.31 -10.33 5.13
CA ILE A 13 43.36 -11.29 5.50
C ILE A 13 43.02 -11.90 6.87
N ALA A 14 42.93 -13.23 6.91
CA ALA A 14 42.90 -14.03 8.13
C ALA A 14 44.33 -14.35 8.60
N VAL A 15 44.67 -14.14 9.87
CA VAL A 15 45.67 -14.92 10.65
C VAL A 15 45.29 -14.84 12.15
N GLY A 16 45.34 -15.97 12.85
CA GLY A 16 44.83 -16.15 14.22
C GLY A 16 45.81 -15.91 15.39
N LEU A 17 45.27 -16.20 16.58
CA LEU A 17 45.84 -16.43 17.92
C LEU A 17 46.84 -15.42 18.53
N ALA A 18 46.46 -14.79 19.65
CA ALA A 18 46.82 -15.22 21.02
C ALA A 18 46.56 -14.11 22.06
N ALA A 19 46.19 -14.53 23.26
CA ALA A 19 45.80 -13.70 24.40
C ALA A 19 46.92 -12.81 24.96
N ILE A 20 46.54 -11.60 25.40
CA ILE A 20 47.21 -10.89 26.50
C ILE A 20 46.13 -10.26 27.39
N MET A 21 46.01 -10.76 28.62
CA MET A 21 45.25 -10.11 29.69
C MET A 21 45.97 -8.82 30.11
N GLY A 22 45.21 -7.75 30.29
CA GLY A 22 45.69 -6.49 30.86
C GLY A 22 44.51 -5.61 31.21
N THR A 23 44.01 -5.75 32.43
CA THR A 23 42.91 -4.98 33.03
C THR A 23 43.20 -3.48 33.00
N ASN A 24 42.32 -2.70 32.38
CA ASN A 24 42.15 -1.29 32.71
C ASN A 24 40.66 -0.95 32.72
N SER A 25 40.24 -0.41 33.86
CA SER A 25 38.88 -0.03 34.25
C SER A 25 38.18 0.85 33.21
N ALA A 26 37.14 0.31 32.58
CA ALA A 26 36.18 1.08 31.81
C ALA A 26 35.19 1.76 32.76
N GLY A 27 35.11 3.10 32.65
CA GLY A 27 34.02 3.87 33.23
C GLY A 27 32.67 3.37 32.69
N ALA A 28 31.64 3.49 33.52
CA ALA A 28 30.28 3.03 33.27
C ALA A 28 29.80 3.35 31.84
N GLN A 29 29.82 2.34 30.95
CA GLN A 29 28.98 2.34 29.77
C GLN A 29 27.55 2.15 30.25
N GLY A 30 26.65 3.08 29.91
CA GLY A 30 25.22 2.88 30.07
C GLY A 30 24.81 1.58 29.38
N SER A 31 23.81 0.90 29.94
CA SER A 31 23.25 -0.33 29.38
C SER A 31 22.98 -0.16 27.88
N PRO A 32 23.28 -1.16 27.02
CA PRO A 32 22.96 -1.06 25.60
C PRO A 32 21.45 -0.80 25.45
N GLN A 33 21.11 0.27 24.74
CA GLN A 33 19.72 0.65 24.50
C GLN A 33 19.33 0.32 23.06
N LEU A 34 18.11 -0.20 22.91
CA LEU A 34 17.43 -0.42 21.65
C LEU A 34 16.65 0.83 21.27
N LYS A 35 16.76 1.29 20.03
CA LYS A 35 15.85 2.28 19.45
C LYS A 35 14.81 1.58 18.59
N ILE A 36 13.56 1.65 19.00
CA ILE A 36 12.44 1.02 18.31
C ILE A 36 11.53 2.12 17.77
N ARG A 37 11.21 2.03 16.48
CA ARG A 37 10.17 2.81 15.84
C ARG A 37 9.01 1.88 15.49
N TYR A 38 7.81 2.22 15.93
CA TYR A 38 6.60 1.47 15.58
C TYR A 38 5.48 2.40 15.13
N ARG A 39 4.55 1.87 14.34
CA ARG A 39 3.34 2.57 13.89
C ARG A 39 2.11 1.74 14.19
N LEU A 40 1.10 2.37 14.79
CA LEU A 40 -0.23 1.77 14.91
C LEU A 40 -1.06 2.11 13.67
N GLU A 41 -2.01 1.26 13.31
CA GLU A 41 -2.92 1.50 12.20
C GLU A 41 -3.56 2.91 12.29
N HIS A 42 -3.58 3.63 11.16
CA HIS A 42 -4.07 5.02 11.06
C HIS A 42 -3.36 6.08 11.93
N GLN A 43 -2.20 5.77 12.52
CA GLN A 43 -1.43 6.71 13.34
C GLN A 43 -0.06 7.07 12.74
N SER A 44 0.58 8.10 13.33
CA SER A 44 1.97 8.46 13.04
C SER A 44 2.96 7.50 13.72
N ASP A 45 4.22 7.51 13.25
CA ASP A 45 5.29 6.74 13.89
C ASP A 45 5.56 7.24 15.31
N THR A 46 5.76 6.29 16.23
CA THR A 46 6.24 6.51 17.59
C THR A 46 7.64 5.93 17.71
N ARG A 47 8.55 6.66 18.37
CA ARG A 47 9.91 6.20 18.66
C ARG A 47 10.13 6.08 20.15
N ILE A 48 10.72 4.97 20.57
CA ILE A 48 11.06 4.68 21.96
C ILE A 48 12.52 4.23 22.07
N THR A 49 13.11 4.44 23.24
CA THR A 49 14.45 3.96 23.57
C THR A 49 14.35 3.14 24.85
N VAL A 50 14.67 1.86 24.77
CA VAL A 50 14.39 0.86 25.80
C VAL A 50 15.55 -0.11 25.94
N SER A 51 15.61 -0.87 27.03
CA SER A 51 16.67 -1.87 27.24
C SER A 51 16.34 -3.21 26.60
N THR A 52 15.06 -3.55 26.48
CA THR A 52 14.55 -4.77 25.84
C THR A 52 13.30 -4.48 25.03
N VAL A 53 12.98 -5.37 24.10
CA VAL A 53 11.75 -5.27 23.28
C VAL A 53 10.50 -5.38 24.15
N GLU A 54 10.51 -6.27 25.13
CA GLU A 54 9.41 -6.45 26.08
C GLU A 54 9.11 -5.16 26.85
N GLU A 55 10.13 -4.49 27.37
CA GLU A 55 9.97 -3.22 28.10
C GLU A 55 9.24 -2.18 27.24
N GLY A 56 9.58 -2.12 25.95
CA GLY A 56 9.02 -1.12 25.03
C GLY A 56 7.63 -1.43 24.49
N LEU A 57 7.26 -2.71 24.39
CA LEU A 57 6.05 -3.12 23.66
C LEU A 57 4.98 -3.80 24.52
N LYS A 58 5.27 -4.21 25.76
CA LYS A 58 4.32 -4.96 26.62
C LYS A 58 2.99 -4.25 26.89
N ASP A 59 2.99 -2.91 26.93
CA ASP A 59 1.81 -2.09 27.24
C ASP A 59 1.14 -1.54 25.96
N ILE A 60 1.62 -1.96 24.78
CA ILE A 60 1.09 -1.56 23.48
C ILE A 60 0.16 -2.65 22.95
N GLN A 61 -0.93 -2.24 22.30
CA GLN A 61 -1.81 -3.15 21.57
C GLN A 61 -1.09 -3.72 20.34
N LEU A 62 -0.43 -4.89 20.51
CA LEU A 62 0.39 -5.51 19.47
C LEU A 62 -0.39 -5.83 18.18
N ASN A 63 -1.69 -6.10 18.31
CA ASN A 63 -2.58 -6.36 17.18
C ASN A 63 -2.78 -5.16 16.27
N LEU A 64 -2.51 -3.93 16.74
CA LEU A 64 -2.60 -2.70 15.95
C LEU A 64 -1.26 -2.26 15.36
N ILE A 65 -0.14 -2.89 15.76
CA ILE A 65 1.18 -2.54 15.24
C ILE A 65 1.24 -2.95 13.77
N ASN A 66 1.23 -1.93 12.90
CA ASN A 66 1.31 -2.05 11.44
C ASN A 66 2.77 -2.07 10.95
N SER A 67 3.66 -1.34 11.60
CA SER A 67 5.08 -1.26 11.24
C SER A 67 5.93 -1.36 12.50
N LEU A 68 6.98 -2.18 12.44
CA LEU A 68 7.94 -2.37 13.51
C LEU A 68 9.37 -2.32 12.95
N VAL A 69 10.16 -1.37 13.45
CA VAL A 69 11.52 -1.09 12.99
C VAL A 69 12.45 -1.02 14.21
N PHE A 70 13.49 -1.85 14.18
CA PHE A 70 14.61 -1.79 15.13
C PHE A 70 15.74 -0.97 14.47
N GLU A 71 15.75 0.33 14.76
CA GLU A 71 16.63 1.33 14.13
C GLU A 71 18.08 1.20 14.64
N GLU A 72 18.28 1.01 15.94
CA GLU A 72 19.62 0.89 16.55
C GLU A 72 19.63 -0.13 17.71
N GLY A 73 20.80 -0.74 17.92
CA GLY A 73 21.07 -1.65 19.03
C GLY A 73 21.00 -3.14 18.67
N GLN A 74 21.61 -3.98 19.50
CA GLN A 74 21.66 -5.42 19.27
C GLN A 74 20.47 -6.10 19.97
N LEU A 75 19.63 -6.79 19.19
CA LEU A 75 18.57 -7.64 19.75
C LEU A 75 19.21 -8.83 20.46
N SER A 76 18.78 -9.09 21.69
CA SER A 76 19.24 -10.26 22.45
C SER A 76 18.46 -11.52 22.09
N GLU A 77 18.94 -12.69 22.54
CA GLU A 77 18.17 -13.93 22.44
C GLU A 77 16.83 -13.84 23.19
N SER A 78 16.77 -13.13 24.32
CA SER A 78 15.54 -12.87 25.07
C SER A 78 14.56 -11.99 24.29
N ASP A 79 15.04 -11.01 23.53
CA ASP A 79 14.18 -10.16 22.71
C ASP A 79 13.49 -10.99 21.61
N PHE A 80 14.24 -11.85 20.92
CA PHE A 80 13.65 -12.76 19.93
C PHE A 80 12.75 -13.83 20.55
N ALA A 81 13.07 -14.32 21.76
CA ALA A 81 12.21 -15.26 22.48
C ALA A 81 10.85 -14.61 22.81
N TRP A 82 10.86 -13.35 23.21
CA TRP A 82 9.64 -12.57 23.47
C TRP A 82 8.86 -12.29 22.17
N LEU A 83 9.53 -11.83 21.11
CA LEU A 83 8.88 -11.63 19.80
C LEU A 83 8.23 -12.92 19.30
N LYS A 84 8.92 -14.05 19.43
CA LYS A 84 8.40 -15.37 19.06
C LYS A 84 7.20 -15.78 19.91
N SER A 85 7.18 -15.49 21.22
CA SER A 85 6.04 -15.82 22.08
C SER A 85 4.82 -14.93 21.82
N LYS A 86 5.04 -13.76 21.22
CA LYS A 86 4.01 -12.77 20.87
C LYS A 86 3.58 -12.75 19.41
N LYS A 87 4.17 -13.57 18.54
CA LYS A 87 3.93 -13.54 17.09
C LYS A 87 2.45 -13.65 16.70
N ASP A 88 1.65 -14.42 17.46
CA ASP A 88 0.21 -14.59 17.18
C ASP A 88 -0.63 -13.36 17.58
N GLU A 89 -0.07 -12.44 18.37
CA GLU A 89 -0.72 -11.16 18.74
C GLU A 89 -0.48 -10.07 17.69
N PHE A 90 0.50 -10.22 16.78
CA PHE A 90 0.82 -9.25 15.73
C PHE A 90 -0.11 -9.37 14.51
N LEU A 91 -1.40 -9.13 14.72
CA LEU A 91 -2.45 -9.35 13.72
C LEU A 91 -2.41 -8.38 12.54
N SER A 92 -1.83 -7.18 12.71
CA SER A 92 -1.77 -6.13 11.65
C SER A 92 -0.37 -5.85 11.14
N LEU A 93 0.64 -6.58 11.60
CA LEU A 93 2.04 -6.29 11.28
C LEU A 93 2.28 -6.48 9.78
N TYR A 94 2.42 -5.36 9.07
CA TYR A 94 2.59 -5.26 7.64
C TYR A 94 4.06 -5.11 7.24
N TRP A 95 4.84 -4.43 8.09
CA TRP A 95 6.22 -4.06 7.82
C TRP A 95 7.16 -4.39 8.99
N LEU A 96 8.22 -5.14 8.73
CA LEU A 96 9.27 -5.45 9.71
C LEU A 96 10.65 -4.99 9.20
N THR A 97 11.41 -4.31 10.06
CA THR A 97 12.79 -3.93 9.76
C THR A 97 13.73 -4.15 10.94
N ILE A 98 14.89 -4.75 10.68
CA ILE A 98 16.00 -4.92 11.63
C ILE A 98 17.27 -4.33 10.98
N GLU A 99 17.66 -3.12 11.36
CA GLU A 99 18.75 -2.37 10.72
C GLU A 99 20.11 -2.77 11.32
N ASP A 100 20.38 -2.38 12.57
CA ASP A 100 21.73 -2.46 13.16
C ASP A 100 22.04 -3.78 13.89
N SER A 101 21.03 -4.63 14.14
CA SER A 101 21.24 -5.87 14.89
C SER A 101 21.84 -6.98 14.02
N SER A 102 22.99 -7.51 14.45
CA SER A 102 23.68 -8.64 13.81
C SER A 102 23.24 -10.01 14.34
N THR A 103 22.46 -10.03 15.43
CA THR A 103 21.97 -11.24 16.07
C THR A 103 21.15 -12.10 15.10
N PRO A 104 21.45 -13.41 14.97
CA PRO A 104 20.70 -14.32 14.12
C PRO A 104 19.21 -14.36 14.45
N ILE A 105 18.36 -14.43 13.44
CA ILE A 105 16.92 -14.62 13.63
C ILE A 105 16.67 -16.10 13.99
N PRO A 106 16.10 -16.40 15.16
CA PRO A 106 15.90 -17.79 15.58
C PRO A 106 14.82 -18.52 14.77
N ALA A 107 14.80 -19.84 14.91
CA ALA A 107 13.80 -20.68 14.26
C ALA A 107 12.36 -20.28 14.65
N GLU A 108 11.46 -20.22 13.66
CA GLU A 108 10.03 -19.94 13.81
C GLU A 108 9.68 -18.61 14.52
N CYS A 109 10.61 -17.65 14.56
CA CYS A 109 10.43 -16.39 15.28
C CYS A 109 9.30 -15.52 14.70
N PHE A 110 9.20 -15.48 13.37
CA PHE A 110 8.23 -14.66 12.62
C PHE A 110 7.34 -15.53 11.70
N SER A 111 7.20 -16.82 12.01
CA SER A 111 6.37 -17.73 11.21
C SER A 111 4.89 -17.44 11.42
N GLY A 112 4.06 -17.52 10.38
CA GLY A 112 2.61 -17.42 10.53
C GLY A 112 2.09 -15.98 10.65
N LEU A 113 2.92 -14.97 10.40
CA LEU A 113 2.48 -13.57 10.43
C LEU A 113 1.63 -13.26 9.19
N LEU A 114 0.31 -13.26 9.38
CA LEU A 114 -0.66 -13.27 8.29
C LEU A 114 -0.70 -11.98 7.46
N GLN A 115 -0.33 -10.83 8.04
CA GLN A 115 -0.34 -9.54 7.36
C GLN A 115 1.04 -9.06 6.91
N LEU A 116 2.11 -9.77 7.30
CA LEU A 116 3.47 -9.35 7.03
C LEU A 116 3.73 -9.37 5.53
N LYS A 117 4.02 -8.20 4.96
CA LYS A 117 4.25 -8.02 3.51
C LYS A 117 5.70 -7.72 3.18
N HIS A 118 6.34 -6.90 4.00
CA HIS A 118 7.68 -6.39 3.76
C HIS A 118 8.62 -6.72 4.92
N VAL A 119 9.75 -7.34 4.59
CA VAL A 119 10.82 -7.64 5.55
C VAL A 119 12.14 -7.07 5.05
N LEU A 120 12.80 -6.28 5.90
CA LEU A 120 14.15 -5.78 5.68
C LEU A 120 15.05 -6.13 6.87
N VAL A 121 16.16 -6.83 6.62
CA VAL A 121 17.18 -7.16 7.62
C VAL A 121 18.56 -6.83 7.04
N GLU A 122 19.25 -5.86 7.64
CA GLU A 122 20.48 -5.33 7.06
C GLU A 122 21.72 -6.05 7.57
N MET A 123 21.87 -6.14 8.89
CA MET A 123 23.10 -6.64 9.52
C MET A 123 23.03 -8.10 10.01
N VAL A 124 21.83 -8.71 9.98
CA VAL A 124 21.61 -10.11 10.38
C VAL A 124 22.41 -11.05 9.47
N THR A 125 23.09 -12.02 10.08
CA THR A 125 23.97 -12.98 9.36
C THR A 125 23.31 -14.33 9.07
N SER A 126 22.24 -14.68 9.79
CA SER A 126 21.56 -15.98 9.64
C SER A 126 20.06 -15.88 9.91
N ILE A 127 19.28 -16.61 9.11
CA ILE A 127 17.83 -16.79 9.29
C ILE A 127 17.57 -18.25 9.66
N GLY A 128 16.94 -18.49 10.81
CA GLY A 128 16.70 -19.84 11.34
C GLY A 128 15.65 -20.66 10.59
N LYS A 129 15.55 -21.95 10.95
CA LYS A 129 14.56 -22.89 10.41
C LYS A 129 13.15 -22.32 10.53
N ARG A 130 12.40 -22.29 9.42
CA ARG A 130 11.01 -21.81 9.39
C ARG A 130 10.80 -20.39 9.94
N ALA A 131 11.83 -19.55 9.99
CA ALA A 131 11.76 -18.24 10.65
C ALA A 131 10.63 -17.34 10.11
N PHE A 132 10.36 -17.40 8.81
CA PHE A 132 9.30 -16.65 8.12
C PHE A 132 8.33 -17.57 7.36
N SER A 133 8.23 -18.85 7.72
CA SER A 133 7.33 -19.78 7.02
C SER A 133 5.85 -19.44 7.27
N ASN A 134 4.98 -19.77 6.32
CA ASN A 134 3.53 -19.57 6.39
C ASN A 134 3.13 -18.09 6.56
N CYS A 135 3.84 -17.17 5.91
CA CYS A 135 3.46 -15.76 5.83
C CYS A 135 2.77 -15.51 4.48
N PRO A 136 1.43 -15.65 4.38
CA PRO A 136 0.73 -15.70 3.09
C PRO A 136 0.83 -14.40 2.28
N ASN A 137 0.98 -13.26 2.96
CA ASN A 137 1.06 -11.94 2.36
C ASN A 137 2.48 -11.42 2.15
N LEU A 138 3.51 -12.18 2.56
CA LEU A 138 4.90 -11.77 2.41
C LEU A 138 5.20 -11.66 0.92
N SER A 139 5.44 -10.44 0.42
CA SER A 139 5.73 -10.20 -1.00
C SER A 139 7.20 -10.05 -1.28
N ASP A 140 7.96 -9.52 -0.32
CA ASP A 140 9.37 -9.26 -0.48
C ASP A 140 10.16 -9.37 0.83
N LEU A 141 11.37 -9.90 0.69
CA LEU A 141 12.36 -9.99 1.75
C LEU A 141 13.73 -9.52 1.27
N TYR A 142 14.30 -8.57 2.01
CA TYR A 142 15.63 -8.03 1.80
C TYR A 142 16.52 -8.40 2.97
N ALA A 143 17.54 -9.23 2.71
CA ALA A 143 18.43 -9.78 3.72
C ALA A 143 19.89 -9.68 3.25
N LEU A 144 20.43 -8.46 3.30
CA LEU A 144 21.63 -8.09 2.54
C LEU A 144 22.92 -8.74 3.03
N LYS A 145 23.01 -9.08 4.33
CA LYS A 145 24.19 -9.70 4.95
C LYS A 145 23.99 -11.15 5.38
N VAL A 146 22.80 -11.71 5.14
CA VAL A 146 22.51 -13.10 5.49
C VAL A 146 23.37 -14.04 4.66
N GLN A 147 24.07 -14.94 5.35
CA GLN A 147 24.94 -15.97 4.76
C GLN A 147 24.33 -17.36 4.90
N THR A 148 23.61 -17.59 6.00
CA THR A 148 23.05 -18.89 6.36
C THR A 148 21.53 -18.83 6.41
N LEU A 149 20.89 -19.79 5.73
CA LEU A 149 19.45 -20.02 5.78
C LEU A 149 19.17 -21.35 6.48
N GLY A 150 18.11 -21.39 7.29
CA GLY A 150 17.56 -22.61 7.86
C GLY A 150 16.55 -23.29 6.92
N GLU A 151 16.37 -24.59 7.09
CA GLU A 151 15.37 -25.38 6.38
C GLU A 151 13.98 -24.73 6.44
N GLY A 152 13.31 -24.63 5.29
CA GLY A 152 11.97 -24.04 5.21
C GLY A 152 11.85 -22.59 5.70
N CYS A 153 12.94 -21.81 5.75
CA CYS A 153 12.92 -20.47 6.36
C CYS A 153 11.87 -19.53 5.76
N LEU A 154 11.51 -19.71 4.48
CA LEU A 154 10.54 -18.89 3.75
C LEU A 154 9.41 -19.73 3.13
N SER A 155 9.21 -20.98 3.54
CA SER A 155 8.21 -21.86 2.91
C SER A 155 6.76 -21.42 3.13
N ASN A 156 5.90 -21.75 2.18
CA ASN A 156 4.47 -21.45 2.13
C ASN A 156 4.16 -19.94 2.20
N CYS A 157 4.94 -19.16 1.46
CA CYS A 157 4.69 -17.72 1.22
C CYS A 157 4.24 -17.53 -0.24
N PRO A 158 2.98 -17.87 -0.60
CA PRO A 158 2.51 -17.90 -1.99
C PRO A 158 2.61 -16.57 -2.74
N LEU A 159 2.59 -15.43 -2.04
CA LEU A 159 2.74 -14.10 -2.64
C LEU A 159 4.19 -13.60 -2.66
N LEU A 160 5.15 -14.38 -2.14
CA LEU A 160 6.56 -14.01 -2.10
C LEU A 160 7.08 -13.89 -3.53
N ARG A 161 7.26 -12.67 -3.98
CA ARG A 161 7.65 -12.36 -5.36
C ARG A 161 9.16 -12.23 -5.51
N GLN A 162 9.78 -11.62 -4.51
CA GLN A 162 11.17 -11.18 -4.58
C GLN A 162 11.92 -11.44 -3.27
N VAL A 163 13.09 -12.05 -3.38
CA VAL A 163 14.01 -12.24 -2.26
C VAL A 163 15.39 -11.75 -2.65
N LEU A 164 16.01 -10.92 -1.82
CA LEU A 164 17.39 -10.45 -2.02
C LEU A 164 18.28 -10.92 -0.88
N ILE A 165 19.15 -11.89 -1.17
CA ILE A 165 20.04 -12.56 -0.23
C ILE A 165 21.44 -12.71 -0.83
N PRO A 166 22.12 -11.60 -1.15
CA PRO A 166 23.28 -11.61 -2.03
C PRO A 166 24.45 -12.46 -1.52
N ALA A 167 24.58 -12.64 -0.20
CA ALA A 167 25.71 -13.31 0.44
C ALA A 167 25.46 -14.79 0.78
N VAL A 168 24.31 -15.38 0.40
CA VAL A 168 23.98 -16.77 0.76
C VAL A 168 24.78 -17.78 -0.07
N GLU A 169 25.38 -18.76 0.61
CA GLU A 169 26.19 -19.83 -0.01
C GLU A 169 25.40 -21.14 -0.22
N ASN A 170 24.35 -21.37 0.58
CA ASN A 170 23.53 -22.57 0.55
C ASN A 170 22.05 -22.22 0.69
N ILE A 171 21.23 -22.75 -0.24
CA ILE A 171 19.78 -22.74 -0.16
C ILE A 171 19.35 -24.13 0.34
N PRO A 172 18.89 -24.23 1.61
CA PRO A 172 18.61 -25.51 2.26
C PRO A 172 17.31 -26.12 1.75
N ASP A 173 17.02 -27.33 2.23
CA ASP A 173 15.81 -28.04 1.83
C ASP A 173 14.55 -27.25 2.21
N SER A 174 13.58 -27.30 1.31
CA SER A 174 12.29 -26.61 1.41
C SER A 174 12.34 -25.08 1.62
N ALA A 175 13.50 -24.41 1.44
CA ALA A 175 13.67 -22.99 1.78
C ALA A 175 12.56 -22.08 1.23
N PHE A 176 12.10 -22.36 0.00
CA PHE A 176 11.07 -21.64 -0.74
C PHE A 176 9.93 -22.57 -1.24
N THR A 177 9.62 -23.65 -0.51
CA THR A 177 8.54 -24.57 -0.92
C THR A 177 7.19 -23.85 -0.94
N ASN A 178 6.40 -24.03 -1.99
CA ASN A 178 5.08 -23.44 -2.24
C ASN A 178 5.06 -21.90 -2.30
N ASP A 179 6.19 -21.27 -2.65
CA ASP A 179 6.26 -19.83 -2.89
C ASP A 179 5.87 -19.52 -4.34
N GLY A 180 4.57 -19.65 -4.64
CA GLY A 180 4.01 -19.66 -6.00
C GLY A 180 4.21 -18.38 -6.83
N SER A 181 4.64 -17.28 -6.21
CA SER A 181 4.93 -16.01 -6.90
C SER A 181 6.43 -15.72 -7.05
N LEU A 182 7.31 -16.59 -6.52
CA LEU A 182 8.74 -16.29 -6.39
C LEU A 182 9.40 -16.29 -7.77
N SER A 183 9.54 -15.08 -8.30
CA SER A 183 10.05 -14.85 -9.64
C SER A 183 11.42 -14.20 -9.63
N ILE A 184 11.87 -13.62 -8.51
CA ILE A 184 13.14 -12.90 -8.42
C ILE A 184 13.93 -13.35 -7.20
N LEU A 185 15.17 -13.79 -7.43
CA LEU A 185 16.13 -14.09 -6.37
C LEU A 185 17.45 -13.37 -6.65
N GLY A 186 17.77 -12.39 -5.80
CA GLY A 186 19.02 -11.64 -5.86
C GLY A 186 20.16 -12.33 -5.13
N LEU A 187 21.19 -12.72 -5.87
CA LEU A 187 22.38 -13.44 -5.40
C LEU A 187 23.64 -12.78 -5.97
N SER A 188 24.74 -12.79 -5.23
CA SER A 188 26.04 -12.31 -5.75
C SER A 188 26.86 -13.41 -6.44
N MET A 189 26.61 -14.67 -6.09
CA MET A 189 27.23 -15.88 -6.65
C MET A 189 26.22 -17.03 -6.65
N PRO A 190 26.38 -18.06 -7.50
CA PRO A 190 25.55 -19.27 -7.44
C PRO A 190 25.71 -20.01 -6.10
N PRO A 191 24.66 -20.14 -5.26
CA PRO A 191 24.71 -21.01 -4.09
C PRO A 191 24.59 -22.49 -4.47
N SER A 192 24.98 -23.35 -3.54
CA SER A 192 24.52 -24.75 -3.53
C SER A 192 23.02 -24.80 -3.19
N VAL A 193 22.25 -25.67 -3.84
CA VAL A 193 20.78 -25.72 -3.70
C VAL A 193 20.34 -27.14 -3.38
N SER A 194 19.49 -27.31 -2.36
CA SER A 194 18.86 -28.59 -2.05
C SER A 194 17.75 -28.96 -3.05
N PRO A 195 17.47 -30.27 -3.29
CA PRO A 195 16.52 -30.71 -4.30
C PRO A 195 15.11 -30.11 -4.22
N ASN A 196 14.55 -29.94 -3.01
CA ASN A 196 13.18 -29.43 -2.84
C ASN A 196 13.14 -27.95 -2.46
N ALA A 197 14.26 -27.24 -2.54
CA ALA A 197 14.36 -25.85 -2.12
C ALA A 197 13.34 -24.92 -2.80
N PHE A 198 12.90 -25.26 -4.02
CA PHE A 198 11.98 -24.47 -4.84
C PHE A 198 10.76 -25.28 -5.32
N GLU A 199 10.39 -26.33 -4.61
CA GLU A 199 9.18 -27.10 -4.92
C GLU A 199 7.96 -26.18 -4.90
N GLY A 200 7.12 -26.18 -5.94
CA GLY A 200 5.94 -25.31 -6.02
C GLY A 200 6.22 -23.84 -6.38
N CYS A 201 7.47 -23.42 -6.58
CA CYS A 201 7.80 -22.11 -7.14
C CYS A 201 7.57 -22.04 -8.67
N PRO A 202 7.28 -20.87 -9.26
CA PRO A 202 7.03 -20.71 -10.70
C PRO A 202 8.28 -20.97 -11.53
N THR A 203 8.13 -21.18 -12.85
CA THR A 203 9.23 -21.30 -13.83
C THR A 203 8.84 -20.60 -15.14
N PRO A 204 9.59 -19.61 -15.66
CA PRO A 204 10.95 -19.26 -15.26
C PRO A 204 11.02 -18.26 -14.11
N ARG A 205 12.12 -18.33 -13.35
CA ARG A 205 12.54 -17.42 -12.28
C ARG A 205 13.77 -16.63 -12.74
N TYR A 206 13.99 -15.45 -12.19
CA TYR A 206 14.97 -14.49 -12.68
C TYR A 206 16.05 -14.20 -11.64
N ILE A 207 17.30 -14.24 -12.09
CA ILE A 207 18.46 -13.80 -11.31
C ILE A 207 18.87 -12.41 -11.84
N PRO A 208 18.89 -11.36 -10.99
CA PRO A 208 19.41 -10.04 -11.37
C PRO A 208 20.87 -10.14 -11.81
N LEU A 209 21.24 -9.41 -12.86
CA LEU A 209 22.64 -9.33 -13.29
C LEU A 209 23.40 -8.40 -12.35
N ASN A 210 24.51 -8.88 -11.78
CA ASN A 210 25.48 -8.03 -11.10
C ASN A 210 26.63 -7.71 -12.07
N ASP A 211 27.35 -6.61 -11.87
CA ASP A 211 28.40 -6.08 -12.79
C ASP A 211 29.55 -7.06 -13.07
N SER A 212 29.60 -8.17 -12.33
CA SER A 212 30.46 -9.31 -12.55
C SER A 212 30.00 -10.18 -13.73
N LYS A 213 30.58 -9.92 -14.92
CA LYS A 213 30.63 -10.84 -16.08
C LYS A 213 30.83 -12.35 -15.76
N PRO A 214 31.52 -12.78 -14.68
CA PRO A 214 31.68 -14.18 -14.33
C PRO A 214 30.40 -14.97 -14.01
N LEU A 215 29.26 -14.32 -13.78
CA LEU A 215 28.04 -15.03 -13.37
C LEU A 215 27.41 -15.80 -14.54
N LEU A 216 27.33 -15.22 -15.74
CA LEU A 216 26.69 -15.84 -16.90
C LEU A 216 27.27 -17.24 -17.23
N ASP A 217 28.60 -17.35 -17.23
CA ASP A 217 29.32 -18.61 -17.54
C ASP A 217 29.32 -19.63 -16.38
N ALA A 218 29.13 -19.16 -15.13
CA ALA A 218 29.17 -19.99 -13.94
C ALA A 218 27.85 -20.75 -13.73
N TYR A 219 26.71 -20.09 -13.94
CA TYR A 219 25.40 -20.73 -13.81
C TYR A 219 25.10 -21.73 -14.94
N ASP A 220 25.65 -21.52 -16.15
CA ASP A 220 25.60 -22.50 -17.25
C ASP A 220 26.39 -23.80 -16.92
N LYS A 221 27.45 -23.71 -16.09
CA LYS A 221 28.33 -24.86 -15.75
C LYS A 221 27.98 -25.55 -14.42
N SER A 222 27.41 -24.84 -13.43
CA SER A 222 26.96 -25.43 -12.16
C SER A 222 25.60 -26.12 -12.25
N ALA A 223 24.91 -26.03 -13.40
CA ALA A 223 23.70 -26.76 -13.72
C ALA A 223 23.89 -28.29 -13.89
N ASN A 224 25.11 -28.80 -13.67
CA ASN A 224 25.46 -30.23 -13.67
C ASN A 224 24.85 -30.96 -12.47
N ASN A 225 23.51 -31.02 -12.38
CA ASN A 225 22.64 -31.94 -11.62
C ASN A 225 21.14 -31.54 -11.70
N GLY A 226 20.74 -30.54 -12.50
CA GLY A 226 19.33 -30.18 -12.72
C GLY A 226 18.67 -29.30 -11.64
N LEU A 227 19.41 -28.87 -10.62
CA LEU A 227 18.89 -28.08 -9.48
C LEU A 227 18.60 -26.61 -9.79
N TRP A 228 19.11 -26.10 -10.92
CA TRP A 228 18.90 -24.72 -11.38
C TRP A 228 17.95 -24.61 -12.60
N HIS A 229 17.27 -25.71 -12.97
CA HIS A 229 16.27 -25.67 -14.05
C HIS A 229 15.16 -24.65 -13.73
N GLY A 230 14.81 -23.84 -14.72
CA GLY A 230 13.80 -22.79 -14.61
C GLY A 230 14.34 -21.42 -14.23
N TRP A 231 15.62 -21.23 -13.91
CA TRP A 231 16.18 -19.88 -13.76
C TRP A 231 16.70 -19.34 -15.10
N THR A 232 16.42 -18.07 -15.40
CA THR A 232 16.89 -17.37 -16.60
C THR A 232 17.34 -15.95 -16.28
N TYR A 233 18.18 -15.38 -17.14
CA TYR A 233 18.58 -13.98 -17.04
C TYR A 233 17.57 -13.11 -17.78
N ARG A 234 17.15 -12.03 -17.13
CA ARG A 234 16.46 -10.92 -17.77
C ARG A 234 17.20 -9.65 -17.37
N ASP A 235 17.08 -8.59 -18.15
CA ASP A 235 17.64 -7.27 -17.90
C ASP A 235 17.04 -6.64 -16.63
N VAL A 236 17.27 -7.24 -15.46
CA VAL A 236 16.72 -6.84 -14.17
C VAL A 236 17.83 -6.34 -13.26
N TYR A 237 17.63 -5.14 -12.73
CA TYR A 237 18.61 -4.33 -12.02
C TYR A 237 18.01 -3.81 -10.71
N PHE A 238 18.86 -3.53 -9.73
CA PHE A 238 18.46 -3.02 -8.43
C PHE A 238 18.19 -1.52 -8.48
N VAL A 239 17.15 -1.07 -7.79
CA VAL A 239 16.93 0.31 -7.37
C VAL A 239 17.06 0.32 -5.85
N ILE A 240 18.11 0.94 -5.34
CA ILE A 240 18.33 1.12 -3.91
C ILE A 240 17.81 2.50 -3.56
N ASP A 241 16.66 2.56 -2.88
CA ASP A 241 16.10 3.81 -2.42
C ASP A 241 16.67 4.23 -1.06
N GLU A 242 17.51 5.27 -1.06
CA GLU A 242 18.12 5.86 0.13
C GLU A 242 17.43 7.17 0.52
N THR A 243 16.20 7.42 0.04
CA THR A 243 15.45 8.64 0.40
C THR A 243 14.81 8.58 1.78
N GLU A 244 14.89 7.50 2.56
CA GLU A 244 14.21 7.35 3.87
C GLU A 244 12.66 7.46 3.83
N THR A 245 12.05 7.62 2.65
CA THR A 245 10.57 7.74 2.51
C THR A 245 9.83 6.43 2.73
N LEU A 246 10.50 5.33 2.40
CA LEU A 246 10.14 3.94 2.69
C LEU A 246 11.44 3.22 3.10
N PRO A 247 11.42 2.29 4.07
CA PRO A 247 12.64 1.60 4.49
C PRO A 247 13.23 0.88 3.28
N TYR A 248 14.49 1.19 2.94
CA TYR A 248 15.27 0.73 1.78
C TYR A 248 14.56 -0.31 0.90
N THR A 249 13.63 0.14 0.06
CA THR A 249 13.00 -0.79 -0.88
C THR A 249 14.01 -1.04 -1.98
N THR A 250 14.70 -2.18 -1.91
CA THR A 250 15.56 -2.59 -3.01
C THR A 250 14.68 -3.14 -4.13
N MET A 251 14.11 -2.29 -4.98
CA MET A 251 13.25 -2.79 -6.05
C MET A 251 14.11 -3.45 -7.12
N VAL A 252 13.73 -4.65 -7.56
CA VAL A 252 14.33 -5.25 -8.76
C VAL A 252 13.46 -4.84 -9.97
N GLN A 253 14.05 -4.10 -10.91
CA GLN A 253 13.35 -3.47 -12.03
C GLN A 253 13.94 -3.89 -13.37
N VAL A 254 13.09 -4.08 -14.38
CA VAL A 254 13.54 -4.39 -15.74
C VAL A 254 13.96 -3.10 -16.44
N ALA A 255 15.11 -3.10 -17.13
CA ALA A 255 15.54 -1.98 -17.96
C ALA A 255 14.44 -1.48 -18.91
N GLY A 256 14.39 -0.17 -19.12
CA GLY A 256 13.40 0.50 -19.97
C GLY A 256 12.02 0.66 -19.35
N ARG A 257 11.71 0.04 -18.20
CA ARG A 257 10.47 0.31 -17.47
C ARG A 257 10.53 1.66 -16.76
N GLN A 258 9.38 2.31 -16.64
CA GLN A 258 9.21 3.42 -15.72
C GLN A 258 9.24 2.90 -14.29
N VAL A 259 10.21 3.36 -13.51
CA VAL A 259 10.29 3.15 -12.07
C VAL A 259 9.59 4.31 -11.40
N LYS A 260 8.75 4.02 -10.40
CA LYS A 260 8.10 5.01 -9.55
C LYS A 260 8.63 4.85 -8.13
N ILE A 261 9.25 5.89 -7.59
CA ILE A 261 9.67 5.98 -6.20
C ILE A 261 8.55 6.70 -5.44
N PRO A 262 7.76 5.98 -4.62
CA PRO A 262 6.64 6.59 -3.92
C PRO A 262 7.15 7.59 -2.88
N ILE A 263 6.41 8.69 -2.70
CA ILE A 263 6.65 9.60 -1.58
C ILE A 263 5.63 9.30 -0.51
N ARG A 264 6.09 9.17 0.74
CA ARG A 264 5.19 9.05 1.89
C ARG A 264 4.25 10.25 1.94
N GLU A 265 2.95 9.98 2.07
CA GLU A 265 1.94 11.03 2.18
C GLU A 265 2.26 11.99 3.34
N GLY A 266 2.15 13.30 3.09
CA GLY A 266 2.52 14.33 4.07
C GLY A 266 4.00 14.69 4.12
N TYR A 267 4.82 14.10 3.26
CA TYR A 267 6.22 14.44 3.08
C TYR A 267 6.50 14.89 1.64
N HIS A 268 7.65 15.53 1.45
CA HIS A 268 8.26 15.80 0.16
C HIS A 268 9.75 15.44 0.22
N VAL A 269 10.34 15.13 -0.93
CA VAL A 269 11.79 14.92 -1.04
C VAL A 269 12.38 16.14 -1.75
N GLU A 270 13.29 16.84 -1.09
CA GLU A 270 14.08 17.90 -1.70
C GLU A 270 15.33 17.31 -2.35
N ASN A 271 15.84 17.97 -3.40
CA ASN A 271 17.09 17.58 -4.06
C ASN A 271 17.13 16.12 -4.52
N PHE A 272 16.00 15.55 -4.96
CA PHE A 272 15.96 14.16 -5.43
C PHE A 272 16.94 13.95 -6.57
N LYS A 273 17.83 12.97 -6.40
CA LYS A 273 18.88 12.60 -7.35
C LYS A 273 18.90 11.09 -7.48
N TRP A 274 19.29 10.62 -8.66
CA TRP A 274 19.56 9.21 -8.86
C TRP A 274 20.93 9.01 -9.52
N TYR A 275 21.55 7.88 -9.19
CA TYR A 275 22.93 7.56 -9.52
C TYR A 275 22.98 6.22 -10.22
N LYS A 276 23.81 6.12 -11.25
CA LYS A 276 24.21 4.88 -11.91
C LYS A 276 25.72 4.75 -11.79
N ASN A 277 26.23 3.63 -11.26
CA ASN A 277 27.67 3.45 -11.01
C ASN A 277 28.32 4.56 -10.16
N ASP A 278 27.61 5.03 -9.13
CA ASP A 278 27.98 6.19 -8.30
C ASP A 278 28.12 7.53 -9.06
N GLU A 279 27.79 7.58 -10.35
CA GLU A 279 27.69 8.81 -11.14
C GLU A 279 26.24 9.30 -11.16
N GLU A 280 26.03 10.57 -10.82
CA GLU A 280 24.71 11.21 -10.90
C GLU A 280 24.23 11.20 -12.35
N VAL A 281 23.01 10.73 -12.61
CA VAL A 281 22.44 10.77 -13.96
C VAL A 281 21.58 12.03 -14.11
N PRO A 282 22.02 13.02 -14.91
CA PRO A 282 21.29 14.26 -15.08
C PRO A 282 20.05 14.05 -15.97
N GLY A 283 18.90 14.57 -15.53
CA GLY A 283 17.64 14.53 -16.28
C GLY A 283 16.51 15.20 -15.49
N GLU A 284 15.43 15.60 -16.17
CA GLU A 284 14.25 16.22 -15.54
C GLU A 284 13.59 15.21 -14.59
N VAL A 285 14.02 15.23 -13.34
CA VAL A 285 13.25 14.69 -12.23
C VAL A 285 11.99 15.55 -12.17
N GLY A 286 10.89 15.04 -12.72
CA GLY A 286 9.60 15.70 -12.63
C GLY A 286 9.29 15.90 -11.15
N TYR A 287 9.31 17.16 -10.69
CA TYR A 287 8.78 17.51 -9.39
C TYR A 287 7.34 16.98 -9.35
N PRO A 288 6.95 16.15 -8.36
CA PRO A 288 5.55 15.76 -8.25
C PRO A 288 4.77 17.02 -7.91
N LEU A 289 4.15 17.60 -8.92
CA LEU A 289 3.13 18.62 -8.77
C LEU A 289 1.80 18.02 -9.23
N PRO A 290 0.71 18.17 -8.45
CA PRO A 290 0.60 18.61 -7.06
C PRO A 290 0.43 17.44 -6.07
N LEU A 291 0.89 17.64 -4.83
CA LEU A 291 0.85 16.67 -3.72
C LEU A 291 -0.56 16.09 -3.47
N LEU A 292 -0.83 14.97 -4.13
CA LEU A 292 -1.95 14.04 -3.92
C LEU A 292 -1.39 12.72 -3.38
N GLU A 293 -2.28 11.83 -2.92
CA GLU A 293 -2.02 10.54 -2.26
C GLU A 293 -1.04 9.61 -3.01
N ASN A 294 -0.81 9.87 -4.31
CA ASN A 294 0.01 9.08 -5.22
C ASN A 294 1.19 9.86 -5.82
N SER A 295 1.80 10.75 -5.04
CA SER A 295 2.99 11.49 -5.50
C SER A 295 4.20 10.56 -5.58
N TYR A 296 4.90 10.56 -6.71
CA TYR A 296 6.10 9.75 -6.92
C TYR A 296 7.14 10.52 -7.75
N TYR A 297 8.40 10.18 -7.55
CA TYR A 297 9.45 10.46 -8.54
C TYR A 297 9.50 9.32 -9.55
N SER A 298 9.75 9.62 -10.81
CA SER A 298 9.91 8.57 -11.81
C SER A 298 11.13 8.76 -12.69
N PHE A 299 11.74 7.65 -13.06
CA PHE A 299 12.81 7.58 -14.04
C PHE A 299 12.66 6.32 -14.90
N THR A 300 13.20 6.34 -16.11
CA THR A 300 13.32 5.13 -16.93
C THR A 300 14.47 4.30 -16.41
N MET A 301 14.21 3.04 -16.03
CA MET A 301 15.24 2.14 -15.51
C MET A 301 16.37 1.99 -16.55
N PRO A 302 17.62 2.31 -16.22
CA PRO A 302 18.75 2.06 -17.10
C PRO A 302 19.09 0.57 -17.13
N ASN A 303 20.01 0.19 -18.03
CA ASN A 303 20.62 -1.14 -18.03
C ASN A 303 21.70 -1.25 -16.94
N ASP A 304 21.39 -0.83 -15.70
CA ASP A 304 22.32 -0.84 -14.58
C ASP A 304 21.60 -0.63 -13.24
N ASN A 305 22.27 -0.96 -12.14
CA ASN A 305 21.79 -0.67 -10.80
C ASN A 305 21.71 0.84 -10.57
N VAL A 306 20.66 1.27 -9.87
CA VAL A 306 20.38 2.67 -9.55
C VAL A 306 20.34 2.86 -8.04
N ARG A 307 20.88 3.98 -7.57
CA ARG A 307 20.63 4.48 -6.21
C ARG A 307 19.84 5.78 -6.27
N THR A 308 18.83 5.97 -5.43
CA THR A 308 18.11 7.23 -5.30
C THR A 308 18.42 7.88 -3.96
N LYS A 309 18.61 9.19 -3.94
CA LYS A 309 18.88 9.99 -2.73
C LYS A 309 18.04 11.25 -2.75
N GLY A 310 17.72 11.77 -1.58
CA GLY A 310 17.11 13.10 -1.43
C GLY A 310 16.78 13.39 0.02
N ASP A 311 16.61 14.67 0.33
CA ASP A 311 16.37 15.14 1.68
C ASP A 311 14.86 15.10 1.98
N VAL A 312 14.43 14.23 2.87
CA VAL A 312 13.00 14.13 3.22
C VAL A 312 12.60 15.15 4.24
N SER A 313 11.58 15.92 3.90
CA SER A 313 10.97 16.90 4.78
C SER A 313 9.47 16.67 4.89
N LYS A 314 8.90 17.02 6.05
CA LYS A 314 7.44 17.06 6.20
C LYS A 314 6.90 18.20 5.37
N ASN A 315 5.77 17.97 4.71
CA ASN A 315 5.00 19.05 4.14
C ASN A 315 4.52 19.96 5.29
N LEU A 316 5.02 21.19 5.31
CA LEU A 316 4.51 22.25 6.17
C LEU A 316 3.65 23.19 5.34
N ASN A 317 2.40 23.36 5.76
CA ASN A 317 1.44 24.28 5.15
C ASN A 317 1.02 25.33 6.18
N GLN A 318 0.76 26.55 5.74
CA GLN A 318 0.35 27.63 6.63
C GLN A 318 -1.16 27.86 6.53
N LEU A 319 -1.79 28.06 7.68
CA LEU A 319 -3.15 28.58 7.75
C LEU A 319 -3.10 30.04 8.22
N GLU A 320 -3.72 30.91 7.44
CA GLU A 320 -3.91 32.31 7.76
C GLU A 320 -5.38 32.59 8.03
N PHE A 321 -5.65 33.47 9.00
CA PHE A 321 -7.01 33.82 9.40
C PHE A 321 -7.26 35.28 9.09
N ASN A 322 -8.30 35.55 8.31
CA ASN A 322 -8.73 36.89 7.95
C ASN A 322 -9.98 37.26 8.76
N PRO A 323 -9.98 38.42 9.47
CA PRO A 323 -11.12 38.85 10.28
C PRO A 323 -12.37 39.19 9.46
N ASN A 324 -12.23 39.36 8.13
CA ASN A 324 -13.34 39.59 7.19
C ASN A 324 -14.33 40.68 7.66
N GLY A 325 -13.79 41.86 7.97
CA GLY A 325 -14.54 43.00 8.50
C GLY A 325 -14.66 43.06 10.04
N GLY A 326 -14.10 42.09 10.76
CA GLY A 326 -13.84 42.17 12.20
C GLY A 326 -12.53 42.89 12.53
N LEU A 327 -12.21 42.96 13.82
CA LEU A 327 -11.00 43.56 14.40
C LEU A 327 -10.23 42.52 15.22
N GLY A 328 -8.90 42.65 15.27
CA GLY A 328 -7.99 41.77 16.03
C GLY A 328 -6.90 41.19 15.15
N ASN A 329 -6.08 40.32 15.74
CA ASN A 329 -5.03 39.57 15.04
C ASN A 329 -5.02 38.11 15.50
N MET A 330 -4.73 37.20 14.58
CA MET A 330 -4.48 35.79 14.88
C MET A 330 -3.16 35.40 14.24
N ASP A 331 -2.30 34.75 15.00
CA ASP A 331 -1.03 34.28 14.49
C ASP A 331 -1.26 33.23 13.40
N ARG A 332 -0.37 33.25 12.39
CA ARG A 332 -0.33 32.18 11.41
C ARG A 332 0.07 30.90 12.12
N ALA A 333 -0.61 29.82 11.79
CA ALA A 333 -0.31 28.50 12.33
C ALA A 333 0.27 27.61 11.23
N GLU A 334 1.37 26.94 11.55
CA GLU A 334 1.95 25.90 10.71
C GLU A 334 1.29 24.57 11.04
N TYR A 335 0.83 23.89 9.99
CA TYR A 335 0.19 22.60 10.12
C TYR A 335 0.89 21.54 9.29
N PRO A 336 1.12 20.35 9.86
CA PRO A 336 1.68 19.23 9.12
C PRO A 336 0.70 18.77 8.04
N GLY A 337 1.22 18.49 6.84
CA GLY A 337 0.46 17.84 5.76
C GLY A 337 0.27 16.33 5.98
N GLY A 338 -0.45 15.69 5.05
CA GLY A 338 -0.69 14.25 5.01
C GLY A 338 -1.98 13.80 5.69
N ARG A 339 -2.12 12.49 5.97
CA ARG A 339 -3.29 11.92 6.66
C ARG A 339 -3.43 12.44 8.10
N GLY A 340 -4.67 12.44 8.57
CA GLY A 340 -5.08 12.89 9.91
C GLY A 340 -5.78 14.24 9.89
N THR A 341 -6.13 14.72 11.08
CA THR A 341 -6.82 16.00 11.27
C THR A 341 -5.93 17.03 11.95
N THR A 342 -6.44 18.26 12.00
CA THR A 342 -5.85 19.41 12.65
C THR A 342 -6.96 20.25 13.23
N ASN A 343 -6.80 20.66 14.49
CA ASN A 343 -7.75 21.54 15.13
C ASN A 343 -7.45 22.99 14.76
N LEU A 344 -8.48 23.70 14.34
CA LEU A 344 -8.41 25.15 14.18
C LEU A 344 -8.16 25.81 15.55
N PRO A 345 -7.47 26.96 15.61
CA PRO A 345 -7.33 27.70 16.86
C PRO A 345 -8.65 28.41 17.16
N LYS A 346 -8.84 28.76 18.43
CA LYS A 346 -9.96 29.61 18.87
C LYS A 346 -9.88 30.98 18.19
N CYS A 347 -10.96 31.40 17.58
CA CYS A 347 -11.06 32.74 17.01
C CYS A 347 -10.87 33.82 18.09
N THR A 348 -9.95 34.75 17.84
CA THR A 348 -9.69 35.92 18.73
C THR A 348 -10.20 37.23 18.14
N PHE A 349 -10.73 37.20 16.92
CA PHE A 349 -11.32 38.38 16.30
C PHE A 349 -12.61 38.79 17.00
N THR A 350 -12.93 40.07 16.94
CA THR A 350 -14.17 40.64 17.47
C THR A 350 -14.83 41.52 16.43
N ARG A 351 -16.15 41.63 16.48
CA ARG A 351 -16.91 42.56 15.64
C ARG A 351 -18.11 43.09 16.41
N ALA A 352 -18.16 44.39 16.64
CA ALA A 352 -19.20 45.00 17.48
C ALA A 352 -20.61 44.71 16.94
N GLY A 353 -21.48 44.14 17.78
CA GLY A 353 -22.86 43.76 17.43
C GLY A 353 -23.00 42.43 16.67
N TYR A 354 -21.91 41.72 16.43
CA TYR A 354 -21.89 40.43 15.73
C TYR A 354 -21.18 39.36 16.56
N THR A 355 -21.65 38.13 16.42
CA THR A 355 -21.03 36.92 16.93
C THR A 355 -20.32 36.20 15.78
N PHE A 356 -19.10 35.74 16.06
CA PHE A 356 -18.37 34.85 15.17
C PHE A 356 -19.07 33.48 15.14
N ILE A 357 -19.42 33.00 13.95
CA ILE A 357 -20.13 31.71 13.79
C ILE A 357 -19.31 30.65 13.05
N GLY A 358 -18.11 30.99 12.59
CA GLY A 358 -17.16 30.06 11.98
C GLY A 358 -16.33 30.67 10.85
N TRP A 359 -15.69 29.82 10.07
CA TRP A 359 -14.74 30.14 9.01
C TRP A 359 -15.28 29.75 7.64
N ALA A 360 -14.90 30.51 6.62
CA ALA A 360 -15.15 30.19 5.20
C ALA A 360 -13.85 30.16 4.41
N THR A 361 -13.84 29.48 3.28
CA THR A 361 -12.67 29.41 2.36
C THR A 361 -12.66 30.53 1.32
N ALA A 362 -13.72 31.35 1.26
CA ALA A 362 -13.84 32.44 0.31
C ALA A 362 -14.13 33.78 1.01
N THR A 363 -13.59 34.86 0.45
CA THR A 363 -13.84 36.22 0.92
C THR A 363 -15.31 36.59 0.75
N GLY A 364 -15.89 37.30 1.73
CA GLY A 364 -17.29 37.76 1.67
C GLY A 364 -18.36 36.67 1.84
N ALA A 365 -17.97 35.44 2.16
CA ALA A 365 -18.92 34.36 2.41
C ALA A 365 -19.79 34.63 3.65
N THR A 366 -21.09 34.34 3.54
CA THR A 366 -22.07 34.39 4.63
C THR A 366 -22.35 33.01 5.21
N GLU A 367 -21.87 31.95 4.55
CA GLU A 367 -22.04 30.56 4.97
C GLU A 367 -20.76 30.02 5.63
N VAL A 368 -20.94 29.24 6.69
CA VAL A 368 -19.85 28.67 7.47
C VAL A 368 -19.39 27.35 6.86
N THR A 369 -18.15 27.32 6.35
CA THR A 369 -17.48 26.10 5.91
C THR A 369 -16.97 25.30 7.10
N TYR A 370 -16.14 25.91 7.94
CA TYR A 370 -15.57 25.28 9.14
C TYR A 370 -16.00 26.01 10.39
N THR A 371 -16.10 25.28 11.49
CA THR A 371 -16.56 25.82 12.76
C THR A 371 -15.37 26.26 13.61
N ASP A 372 -15.60 27.08 14.65
CA ASP A 372 -14.51 27.47 15.54
C ASP A 372 -13.86 26.21 16.15
N GLN A 373 -12.54 26.18 16.23
CA GLN A 373 -11.81 25.04 16.81
C GLN A 373 -12.11 23.65 16.19
N GLN A 374 -12.77 23.60 15.02
CA GLN A 374 -13.09 22.34 14.37
C GLN A 374 -11.84 21.50 14.10
N SER A 375 -11.97 20.19 14.28
CA SER A 375 -11.00 19.24 13.72
C SER A 375 -11.26 19.09 12.22
N ILE A 376 -10.38 19.66 11.40
CA ILE A 376 -10.47 19.59 9.94
C ILE A 376 -9.44 18.60 9.41
N PRO A 377 -9.70 17.90 8.29
CA PRO A 377 -8.65 17.15 7.59
C PRO A 377 -7.45 18.05 7.33
N ARG A 378 -6.24 17.51 7.53
CA ARG A 378 -5.02 18.24 7.18
C ARG A 378 -5.05 18.64 5.72
N ILE A 379 -4.58 19.85 5.44
CA ILE A 379 -4.64 20.43 4.09
C ILE A 379 -3.70 19.63 3.18
N ARG A 380 -4.27 18.93 2.20
CA ARG A 380 -3.56 18.17 1.16
C ARG A 380 -3.17 19.11 0.01
N CYS A 381 -2.20 19.97 0.24
CA CYS A 381 -1.67 20.87 -0.77
C CYS A 381 -0.13 20.82 -0.82
N LYS A 382 0.45 21.48 -1.83
CA LYS A 382 1.90 21.58 -1.98
C LYS A 382 2.53 22.19 -0.73
N HIS A 383 3.67 21.67 -0.28
CA HIS A 383 4.48 22.31 0.76
C HIS A 383 4.65 23.82 0.50
N GLY A 384 4.49 24.61 1.55
CA GLY A 384 4.68 26.05 1.54
C GLY A 384 3.46 26.84 1.03
N VAL A 385 2.32 26.18 0.79
CA VAL A 385 1.08 26.86 0.47
C VAL A 385 0.46 27.46 1.73
N THR A 386 0.07 28.73 1.64
CA THR A 386 -0.77 29.40 2.62
C THR A 386 -2.23 29.28 2.20
N VAL A 387 -3.07 28.70 3.05
CA VAL A 387 -4.52 28.71 2.91
C VAL A 387 -5.09 29.79 3.83
N THR A 388 -6.00 30.62 3.32
CA THR A 388 -6.65 31.67 4.11
C THR A 388 -8.08 31.27 4.44
N LEU A 389 -8.43 31.31 5.73
CA LEU A 389 -9.80 31.20 6.22
C LEU A 389 -10.36 32.58 6.59
N TYR A 390 -11.60 32.84 6.23
CA TYR A 390 -12.27 34.13 6.43
C TYR A 390 -13.34 33.99 7.51
N ALA A 391 -13.33 34.88 8.50
CA ALA A 391 -14.31 34.85 9.58
C ALA A 391 -15.72 35.14 9.06
N VAL A 392 -16.70 34.35 9.52
CA VAL A 392 -18.12 34.52 9.20
C VAL A 392 -18.83 35.06 10.44
N TRP A 393 -19.58 36.14 10.24
CA TRP A 393 -20.20 36.92 11.31
C TRP A 393 -21.72 36.92 11.17
N LYS A 394 -22.42 36.74 12.29
CA LYS A 394 -23.88 36.88 12.37
C LYS A 394 -24.25 37.88 13.47
N LYS A 395 -25.31 38.67 13.29
CA LYS A 395 -25.72 39.60 14.35
C LYS A 395 -26.11 38.82 15.60
N THR A 396 -25.65 39.26 16.77
CA THR A 396 -25.84 38.53 18.03
C THR A 396 -27.32 38.36 18.37
N GLU A 397 -28.15 39.35 18.05
CA GLU A 397 -29.61 39.32 18.28
C GLU A 397 -30.37 38.35 17.36
N GLU A 398 -29.72 37.82 16.31
CA GLU A 398 -30.30 36.90 15.33
C GLU A 398 -29.86 35.44 15.54
N LEU A 399 -29.10 35.14 16.61
CA LEU A 399 -28.64 33.77 16.90
C LEU A 399 -29.79 32.88 17.38
N LYS A 400 -29.87 31.68 16.82
CA LYS A 400 -30.85 30.67 17.21
C LYS A 400 -30.26 29.74 18.28
N GLU A 401 -31.11 29.04 19.01
CA GLU A 401 -30.74 27.90 19.86
C GLU A 401 -31.24 26.61 19.23
N PHE A 402 -30.44 25.55 19.36
CA PHE A 402 -30.74 24.25 18.78
C PHE A 402 -30.57 23.14 19.81
N THR A 403 -31.39 22.10 19.67
CA THR A 403 -31.47 20.97 20.60
C THR A 403 -30.47 19.89 20.19
N ILE A 404 -29.65 19.44 21.13
CA ILE A 404 -28.68 18.35 20.92
C ILE A 404 -29.20 17.10 21.60
N THR A 405 -29.44 16.05 20.83
CA THR A 405 -29.79 14.72 21.34
C THR A 405 -28.69 13.74 20.98
N HIS A 406 -28.40 12.80 21.87
CA HIS A 406 -27.46 11.71 21.60
C HIS A 406 -27.95 10.39 22.17
N GLN A 407 -27.58 9.28 21.51
CA GLN A 407 -27.94 7.92 21.88
C GLN A 407 -26.86 6.92 21.49
N VAL A 408 -26.85 5.76 22.16
CA VAL A 408 -26.02 4.59 21.81
C VAL A 408 -26.93 3.48 21.27
N LYS A 409 -26.49 2.79 20.22
CA LYS A 409 -27.12 1.59 19.65
C LYS A 409 -26.15 0.42 19.68
N GLY A 410 -26.67 -0.79 19.91
CA GLY A 410 -25.85 -2.00 20.06
C GLY A 410 -25.36 -2.19 21.50
N GLU A 411 -24.65 -3.29 21.73
CA GLU A 411 -24.08 -3.63 23.04
C GLU A 411 -22.63 -3.16 23.14
N GLY A 412 -22.14 -2.94 24.38
CA GLY A 412 -20.72 -2.75 24.64
C GLY A 412 -20.13 -1.36 24.35
N GLY A 413 -20.95 -0.31 24.29
CA GLY A 413 -20.57 1.07 23.92
C GLY A 413 -21.01 2.18 24.89
N ASP A 414 -20.28 3.29 24.93
CA ASP A 414 -20.69 4.57 25.54
C ASP A 414 -20.42 5.76 24.59
N LEU A 415 -21.10 6.89 24.80
CA LEU A 415 -20.97 8.11 24.00
C LEU A 415 -20.97 9.36 24.90
N ALA A 416 -19.82 10.00 25.00
CA ALA A 416 -19.68 11.29 25.68
C ALA A 416 -19.81 12.46 24.69
N VAL A 417 -20.60 13.47 25.05
CA VAL A 417 -20.70 14.75 24.34
C VAL A 417 -20.41 15.88 25.31
N GLU A 418 -19.48 16.77 24.96
CA GLU A 418 -19.03 17.87 25.83
C GLU A 418 -18.79 19.15 25.05
N LYS A 419 -18.87 20.31 25.71
CA LYS A 419 -18.49 21.61 25.13
C LYS A 419 -16.98 21.76 25.09
N ALA A 420 -16.50 22.78 24.37
CA ALA A 420 -15.08 23.15 24.32
C ALA A 420 -14.40 23.40 25.67
N ASP A 421 -15.16 23.78 26.70
CA ASP A 421 -14.66 23.98 28.06
C ASP A 421 -14.68 22.71 28.94
N GLY A 422 -15.04 21.56 28.36
CA GLY A 422 -15.16 20.27 29.05
C GLY A 422 -16.50 20.07 29.78
N THR A 423 -17.44 21.02 29.68
CA THR A 423 -18.77 20.85 30.27
C THR A 423 -19.55 19.79 29.51
N VAL A 424 -20.07 18.78 30.22
CA VAL A 424 -20.91 17.74 29.62
C VAL A 424 -22.17 18.36 29.00
N VAL A 425 -22.52 17.93 27.79
CA VAL A 425 -23.78 18.27 27.12
C VAL A 425 -24.72 17.09 27.32
N ALA A 426 -25.81 17.28 28.05
CA ALA A 426 -26.82 16.25 28.26
C ALA A 426 -27.73 16.11 27.03
N SER A 427 -28.30 14.91 26.84
CA SER A 427 -29.23 14.68 25.72
C SER A 427 -30.51 15.47 25.96
N GLY A 428 -30.85 16.35 25.02
CA GLY A 428 -31.95 17.31 25.10
C GLY A 428 -31.53 18.75 25.41
N ASP A 429 -30.24 19.01 25.66
CA ASP A 429 -29.74 20.36 25.93
C ASP A 429 -29.92 21.28 24.72
N LYS A 430 -30.25 22.55 24.99
CA LYS A 430 -30.30 23.61 23.97
C LYS A 430 -29.00 24.41 23.99
N LEU A 431 -28.34 24.48 22.84
CA LEU A 431 -27.09 25.19 22.67
C LEU A 431 -27.26 26.32 21.63
N PRO A 432 -26.68 27.50 21.87
CA PRO A 432 -26.63 28.56 20.87
C PRO A 432 -25.96 28.10 19.57
N GLU A 433 -26.45 28.60 18.44
CA GLU A 433 -25.84 28.45 17.12
C GLU A 433 -24.35 28.83 17.17
N GLY A 434 -23.49 27.94 16.64
CA GLY A 434 -22.04 28.09 16.67
C GLY A 434 -21.35 27.50 17.89
N THR A 435 -22.08 27.02 18.91
CA THR A 435 -21.46 26.33 20.07
C THR A 435 -20.69 25.09 19.60
N ILE A 436 -19.47 24.90 20.10
CA ILE A 436 -18.61 23.78 19.73
C ILE A 436 -18.77 22.64 20.74
N ILE A 437 -19.06 21.44 20.23
CA ILE A 437 -19.17 20.19 20.98
C ILE A 437 -18.15 19.16 20.50
N ARG A 438 -17.61 18.36 21.41
CA ARG A 438 -16.76 17.19 21.14
C ARG A 438 -17.58 15.91 21.31
N VAL A 439 -17.34 14.91 20.47
CA VAL A 439 -18.07 13.64 20.50
C VAL A 439 -17.08 12.48 20.65
N ARG A 440 -17.20 11.73 21.75
CA ARG A 440 -16.27 10.66 22.12
C ARG A 440 -16.99 9.34 22.38
N PRO A 441 -17.05 8.42 21.40
CA PRO A 441 -17.47 7.06 21.64
C PRO A 441 -16.36 6.24 22.32
N THR A 442 -16.72 5.33 23.22
CA THR A 442 -15.77 4.40 23.85
C THR A 442 -16.43 3.03 24.08
N PRO A 443 -15.81 1.91 23.68
CA PRO A 443 -16.33 0.59 24.02
C PRO A 443 -15.94 0.17 25.46
N PRO A 444 -16.90 -0.02 26.38
CA PRO A 444 -16.65 -0.61 27.70
C PRO A 444 -16.39 -2.13 27.71
N VAL A 445 -16.65 -2.86 26.62
CA VAL A 445 -16.54 -4.34 26.57
C VAL A 445 -15.49 -4.78 25.55
N PRO A 446 -14.62 -5.77 25.87
CA PRO A 446 -13.72 -6.39 24.90
C PRO A 446 -14.49 -6.98 23.71
N ASP A 447 -13.82 -7.05 22.55
CA ASP A 447 -14.34 -7.65 21.30
C ASP A 447 -15.51 -6.89 20.64
N HIS A 448 -15.87 -5.70 21.12
CA HIS A 448 -16.79 -4.78 20.46
C HIS A 448 -16.06 -3.57 19.89
N GLU A 449 -16.44 -3.16 18.69
CA GLU A 449 -15.90 -1.99 18.01
C GLU A 449 -16.99 -0.98 17.66
N LEU A 450 -16.57 0.28 17.51
CA LEU A 450 -17.44 1.32 17.00
C LEU A 450 -17.68 1.04 15.51
N LYS A 451 -18.91 0.65 15.18
CA LYS A 451 -19.32 0.43 13.81
C LYS A 451 -19.63 1.73 13.07
N TRP A 452 -20.43 2.60 13.69
CA TRP A 452 -20.83 3.88 13.09
C TRP A 452 -20.91 4.98 14.14
N LEU A 453 -20.39 6.18 13.83
CA LEU A 453 -20.69 7.40 14.58
C LEU A 453 -21.36 8.39 13.66
N THR A 454 -22.65 8.66 13.86
CA THR A 454 -23.44 9.48 12.91
C THR A 454 -24.12 10.65 13.60
N CYS A 455 -24.45 11.67 12.81
CA CYS A 455 -25.29 12.79 13.21
C CYS A 455 -26.40 12.99 12.18
N THR A 456 -27.66 13.06 12.65
CA THR A 456 -28.78 13.51 11.84
C THR A 456 -29.11 14.96 12.15
N ALA A 457 -29.04 15.82 11.14
CA ALA A 457 -29.28 17.25 11.21
C ALA A 457 -30.05 17.68 9.96
N GLU A 458 -31.10 18.49 10.12
CA GLU A 458 -31.96 18.99 9.02
C GLU A 458 -32.48 17.87 8.08
N GLY A 459 -32.76 16.68 8.64
CA GLY A 459 -33.25 15.53 7.89
C GLY A 459 -32.18 14.79 7.06
N LYS A 460 -30.90 15.13 7.21
CA LYS A 460 -29.76 14.44 6.59
C LYS A 460 -28.89 13.78 7.66
N THR A 461 -28.41 12.58 7.39
CA THR A 461 -27.49 11.84 8.26
C THR A 461 -26.08 11.84 7.66
N SER A 462 -25.07 12.15 8.46
CA SER A 462 -23.66 12.12 8.08
C SER A 462 -22.81 11.43 9.14
N GLU A 463 -21.69 10.83 8.73
CA GLU A 463 -20.71 10.26 9.64
C GLU A 463 -19.88 11.35 10.34
N LEU A 464 -19.49 11.07 11.59
CA LEU A 464 -18.64 11.89 12.42
C LEU A 464 -17.33 11.14 12.69
N LEU A 465 -16.24 11.88 12.78
CA LEU A 465 -14.96 11.42 13.29
C LEU A 465 -15.02 11.17 14.81
N VAL A 466 -14.38 10.08 15.23
CA VAL A 466 -14.11 9.78 16.64
C VAL A 466 -13.30 10.92 17.25
N ASP A 467 -13.71 11.35 18.44
CA ASP A 467 -13.06 12.43 19.16
C ASP A 467 -13.10 13.80 18.44
N GLY A 468 -14.00 13.93 17.47
CA GLY A 468 -14.15 15.13 16.64
C GLY A 468 -14.88 16.28 17.35
N TRP A 469 -14.58 17.49 16.90
CA TRP A 469 -15.21 18.75 17.33
C TRP A 469 -16.15 19.28 16.24
N TYR A 470 -17.37 19.66 16.62
CA TYR A 470 -18.46 20.07 15.71
C TYR A 470 -19.17 21.31 16.25
N ALA A 471 -19.52 22.30 15.40
CA ALA A 471 -20.49 23.30 15.83
C ALA A 471 -21.93 22.86 15.65
N VAL A 472 -22.74 23.36 16.55
CA VAL A 472 -24.20 23.34 16.48
C VAL A 472 -24.69 24.35 15.44
N LYS A 473 -25.21 23.86 14.31
CA LYS A 473 -25.79 24.68 13.23
C LYS A 473 -27.32 24.51 13.07
N SER A 474 -27.85 23.41 13.60
CA SER A 474 -29.26 23.03 13.61
C SER A 474 -29.51 22.11 14.80
N ASP A 475 -30.74 21.61 14.96
CA ASP A 475 -30.97 20.47 15.85
C ASP A 475 -30.13 19.28 15.37
N MET A 476 -29.49 18.57 16.29
CA MET A 476 -28.61 17.44 16.01
C MET A 476 -29.04 16.20 16.79
N GLN A 477 -29.05 15.05 16.12
CA GLN A 477 -29.22 13.74 16.74
C GLN A 477 -27.99 12.88 16.48
N ILE A 478 -27.13 12.73 17.50
CA ILE A 478 -25.88 11.99 17.43
C ILE A 478 -26.13 10.53 17.84
N THR A 479 -25.64 9.57 17.06
CA THR A 479 -25.80 8.15 17.37
C THR A 479 -24.47 7.42 17.21
N ALA A 480 -23.99 6.79 18.28
CA ALA A 480 -22.89 5.82 18.23
C ALA A 480 -23.48 4.41 18.16
N THR A 481 -23.05 3.63 17.16
CA THR A 481 -23.48 2.23 16.97
C THR A 481 -22.29 1.32 17.17
N PHE A 482 -22.39 0.41 18.12
CA PHE A 482 -21.37 -0.59 18.43
C PHE A 482 -21.84 -1.97 17.98
N ALA A 483 -20.90 -2.82 17.61
CA ALA A 483 -21.15 -4.21 17.23
C ALA A 483 -19.99 -5.11 17.68
N GLU A 484 -20.25 -6.41 17.79
CA GLU A 484 -19.18 -7.41 17.90
C GLU A 484 -18.24 -7.31 16.69
N SER A 485 -16.94 -7.37 16.96
CA SER A 485 -15.90 -7.27 15.93
C SER A 485 -16.01 -8.46 14.97
N LYS A 486 -16.05 -8.21 13.66
CA LYS A 486 -16.23 -9.23 12.61
C LYS A 486 -15.00 -9.34 11.71
N GLN A 487 -14.94 -10.41 10.92
CA GLN A 487 -13.95 -10.54 9.88
C GLN A 487 -14.15 -9.44 8.83
N HIS A 488 -13.12 -8.64 8.57
CA HIS A 488 -13.17 -7.60 7.56
C HIS A 488 -12.63 -8.09 6.20
N VAL A 489 -13.15 -7.52 5.12
CA VAL A 489 -12.80 -7.78 3.73
C VAL A 489 -12.07 -6.56 3.19
N LYS A 490 -10.85 -6.74 2.69
CA LYS A 490 -10.11 -5.66 2.01
C LYS A 490 -10.61 -5.48 0.60
N ILE A 491 -10.71 -4.23 0.14
CA ILE A 491 -11.25 -3.92 -1.19
C ILE A 491 -10.15 -3.32 -2.05
N TRP A 492 -9.97 -3.87 -3.25
CA TRP A 492 -8.92 -3.46 -4.20
C TRP A 492 -9.54 -3.07 -5.53
N TYR A 493 -9.24 -1.87 -6.03
CA TYR A 493 -9.68 -1.42 -7.36
C TYR A 493 -8.83 -0.25 -7.89
N GLU A 494 -8.81 -0.06 -9.21
CA GLU A 494 -8.19 1.12 -9.83
C GLU A 494 -9.22 2.25 -9.99
N ASP A 495 -8.98 3.45 -9.46
CA ASP A 495 -9.95 4.57 -9.56
C ASP A 495 -10.32 4.94 -11.00
N SER A 496 -9.38 4.79 -11.95
CA SER A 496 -9.62 5.07 -13.36
C SER A 496 -8.88 4.11 -14.28
N VAL A 497 -9.58 3.66 -15.33
CA VAL A 497 -9.06 2.82 -16.42
C VAL A 497 -9.34 3.49 -17.77
N PRO A 498 -8.72 3.07 -18.89
CA PRO A 498 -9.06 3.60 -20.20
C PRO A 498 -10.56 3.55 -20.49
N GLY A 499 -11.16 4.73 -20.76
CA GLY A 499 -12.58 4.87 -21.07
C GLY A 499 -13.47 5.36 -19.92
N GLY A 500 -12.96 5.52 -18.69
CA GLY A 500 -13.74 6.07 -17.57
C GLY A 500 -13.15 5.83 -16.19
N ARG A 501 -13.96 6.04 -15.15
CA ARG A 501 -13.60 5.83 -13.74
C ARG A 501 -14.69 5.10 -12.98
N ILE A 502 -14.39 4.59 -11.78
CA ILE A 502 -15.36 3.97 -10.89
C ILE A 502 -15.49 4.78 -9.60
N GLU A 503 -16.68 4.77 -9.00
CA GLU A 503 -16.92 5.23 -7.64
C GLU A 503 -17.53 4.08 -6.86
N VAL A 504 -16.94 3.75 -5.72
CA VAL A 504 -17.43 2.68 -4.84
C VAL A 504 -17.94 3.30 -3.55
N THR A 505 -19.12 2.92 -3.11
CA THR A 505 -19.73 3.37 -1.85
C THR A 505 -20.22 2.18 -1.03
N ALA A 506 -20.14 2.24 0.29
CA ALA A 506 -20.82 1.30 1.20
C ALA A 506 -21.79 2.06 2.08
N GLU A 507 -23.02 1.57 2.23
CA GLU A 507 -24.06 2.20 3.07
C GLU A 507 -24.27 3.70 2.78
N GLY A 508 -24.00 4.15 1.55
CA GLY A 508 -24.14 5.54 1.09
C GLY A 508 -22.90 6.42 1.25
N PHE A 509 -21.79 5.91 1.78
CA PHE A 509 -20.52 6.63 1.95
C PHE A 509 -19.46 6.18 0.93
N PRO A 510 -18.70 7.10 0.31
CA PRO A 510 -17.64 6.74 -0.64
C PRO A 510 -16.49 6.01 0.06
N ILE A 511 -15.98 4.96 -0.60
CA ILE A 511 -14.81 4.21 -0.19
C ILE A 511 -13.63 4.81 -0.97
N GLU A 512 -12.83 5.67 -0.34
CA GLU A 512 -11.85 6.53 -1.04
C GLU A 512 -10.43 5.93 -1.20
N ASP A 513 -10.15 4.71 -0.71
CA ASP A 513 -8.78 4.15 -0.65
C ASP A 513 -8.73 2.63 -0.93
N ASP A 514 -7.61 2.14 -1.46
CA ASP A 514 -7.28 0.73 -1.77
C ASP A 514 -7.02 -0.13 -0.52
N ARG A 515 -7.44 0.38 0.65
CA ARG A 515 -7.16 -0.15 2.00
C ARG A 515 -8.34 -0.09 2.95
N SER A 516 -9.53 0.29 2.48
CA SER A 516 -10.73 0.21 3.32
C SER A 516 -11.07 -1.25 3.59
N SER A 517 -11.15 -1.58 4.87
CA SER A 517 -11.58 -2.89 5.36
C SER A 517 -13.04 -2.74 5.78
N LEU A 518 -13.94 -3.53 5.21
CA LEU A 518 -15.37 -3.51 5.56
C LEU A 518 -15.79 -4.88 6.08
N ASP A 519 -16.78 -4.92 6.98
CA ASP A 519 -17.30 -6.20 7.50
C ASP A 519 -17.69 -7.14 6.36
N GLU A 520 -17.32 -8.42 6.46
CA GLU A 520 -17.85 -9.45 5.58
C GLU A 520 -19.38 -9.46 5.64
N GLY A 521 -20.02 -9.48 4.46
CA GLY A 521 -21.46 -9.31 4.31
C GLY A 521 -21.92 -7.86 4.08
N THR A 522 -21.03 -6.86 4.15
CA THR A 522 -21.37 -5.48 3.75
C THR A 522 -21.68 -5.42 2.26
N THR A 523 -22.74 -4.70 1.89
CA THR A 523 -23.08 -4.49 0.47
C THR A 523 -22.49 -3.18 -0.03
N ILE A 524 -21.63 -3.26 -1.03
CA ILE A 524 -21.06 -2.12 -1.74
C ILE A 524 -21.89 -1.78 -2.97
N GLU A 525 -22.00 -0.50 -3.30
CA GLU A 525 -22.56 0.01 -4.55
C GLU A 525 -21.42 0.58 -5.41
N LEU A 526 -21.39 0.22 -6.69
CA LEU A 526 -20.38 0.63 -7.65
C LEU A 526 -21.03 1.48 -8.73
N THR A 527 -20.45 2.63 -9.07
CA THR A 527 -20.93 3.53 -10.12
C THR A 527 -19.81 3.82 -11.12
N LEU A 528 -19.96 3.32 -12.35
CA LEU A 528 -19.08 3.61 -13.47
C LEU A 528 -19.38 4.99 -14.08
N LYS A 529 -18.32 5.78 -14.30
CA LYS A 529 -18.37 7.09 -14.94
C LYS A 529 -17.58 7.04 -16.25
N PRO A 530 -18.22 6.70 -17.38
CA PRO A 530 -17.57 6.68 -18.67
C PRO A 530 -17.06 8.07 -19.08
N SER A 531 -15.90 8.11 -19.72
CA SER A 531 -15.35 9.30 -20.38
C SER A 531 -16.10 9.59 -21.69
N GLU A 532 -15.92 10.80 -22.24
CA GLU A 532 -16.56 11.19 -23.49
C GLU A 532 -16.20 10.21 -24.63
N GLY A 533 -17.23 9.74 -25.35
CA GLY A 533 -17.07 8.74 -26.40
C GLY A 533 -16.92 7.31 -25.89
N TYR A 534 -17.28 7.03 -24.63
CA TYR A 534 -17.31 5.68 -24.06
C TYR A 534 -18.65 5.38 -23.33
N ARG A 535 -18.96 4.09 -23.13
CA ARG A 535 -20.10 3.62 -22.33
C ARG A 535 -19.67 2.46 -21.42
N SER A 536 -20.28 2.33 -20.24
CA SER A 536 -19.99 1.25 -19.28
C SER A 536 -20.26 -0.13 -19.86
N ARG A 537 -19.38 -1.10 -19.58
CA ARG A 537 -19.48 -2.45 -20.15
C ARG A 537 -19.67 -3.55 -19.11
N ALA A 538 -18.73 -3.69 -18.18
CA ALA A 538 -18.73 -4.79 -17.22
C ALA A 538 -18.00 -4.42 -15.92
N ILE A 539 -18.38 -5.10 -14.84
CA ILE A 539 -17.67 -5.15 -13.56
C ILE A 539 -17.45 -6.62 -13.21
N VAL A 540 -16.27 -6.98 -12.72
CA VAL A 540 -15.93 -8.31 -12.19
C VAL A 540 -15.39 -8.12 -10.78
N ILE A 541 -15.89 -8.86 -9.79
CA ILE A 541 -15.44 -8.79 -8.41
C ILE A 541 -15.04 -10.18 -7.94
N SER A 542 -13.79 -10.35 -7.52
CA SER A 542 -13.23 -11.64 -7.07
C SER A 542 -13.50 -12.79 -8.06
N GLY A 543 -13.39 -12.48 -9.37
CA GLY A 543 -13.64 -13.42 -10.46
C GLY A 543 -15.11 -13.61 -10.87
N GLU A 544 -16.07 -12.99 -10.17
CA GLU A 544 -17.50 -13.04 -10.48
C GLU A 544 -17.94 -11.86 -11.34
N LEU A 545 -18.61 -12.10 -12.47
CA LEU A 545 -19.20 -11.04 -13.29
C LEU A 545 -20.41 -10.43 -12.57
N VAL A 546 -20.32 -9.15 -12.22
CA VAL A 546 -21.37 -8.43 -11.50
C VAL A 546 -22.33 -7.76 -12.50
N PRO A 547 -23.65 -8.00 -12.41
CA PRO A 547 -24.62 -7.37 -13.31
C PRO A 547 -24.63 -5.84 -13.20
N LEU A 548 -24.51 -5.16 -14.34
CA LEU A 548 -24.66 -3.72 -14.45
C LEU A 548 -26.11 -3.34 -14.78
N THR A 549 -26.68 -2.43 -13.99
CA THR A 549 -27.92 -1.72 -14.30
C THR A 549 -27.58 -0.29 -14.71
N GLY A 550 -27.48 -0.05 -16.01
CA GLY A 550 -26.94 1.20 -16.56
C GLY A 550 -25.45 1.33 -16.25
N ASN A 551 -25.10 2.29 -15.39
CA ASN A 551 -23.74 2.53 -14.93
C ASN A 551 -23.49 1.99 -13.51
N LYS A 552 -24.47 1.34 -12.89
CA LYS A 552 -24.39 0.95 -11.47
C LYS A 552 -24.41 -0.57 -11.27
N ALA A 553 -23.75 -1.04 -10.23
CA ALA A 553 -23.85 -2.41 -9.74
C ALA A 553 -23.85 -2.42 -8.20
N THR A 554 -24.26 -3.54 -7.61
CA THR A 554 -24.10 -3.80 -6.17
C THR A 554 -23.45 -5.14 -5.95
N TYR A 555 -22.70 -5.28 -4.86
CA TYR A 555 -22.02 -6.52 -4.51
C TYR A 555 -21.93 -6.70 -3.00
N THR A 556 -22.20 -7.91 -2.50
CA THR A 556 -22.06 -8.22 -1.08
C THR A 556 -20.69 -8.85 -0.85
N LEU A 557 -19.86 -8.20 -0.01
CA LEU A 557 -18.50 -8.62 0.28
C LEU A 557 -18.46 -9.99 0.94
N LYS A 558 -17.52 -10.83 0.49
CA LYS A 558 -17.29 -12.21 0.96
C LYS A 558 -15.80 -12.50 0.95
N GLY A 559 -15.34 -13.35 1.85
CA GLY A 559 -13.95 -13.78 1.92
C GLY A 559 -13.03 -12.75 2.58
N GLN A 560 -11.74 -12.80 2.25
CA GLN A 560 -10.73 -11.91 2.85
C GLN A 560 -10.46 -10.67 2.00
N GLU A 561 -10.65 -10.77 0.68
CA GLU A 561 -10.39 -9.68 -0.28
C GLU A 561 -11.44 -9.63 -1.40
N ALA A 562 -11.76 -8.42 -1.84
CA ALA A 562 -12.62 -8.11 -2.96
C ALA A 562 -11.84 -7.29 -4.01
N GLU A 563 -11.30 -7.97 -5.03
CA GLU A 563 -10.68 -7.32 -6.19
C GLU A 563 -11.73 -6.95 -7.23
N ILE A 564 -11.87 -5.67 -7.55
CA ILE A 564 -12.84 -5.11 -8.48
C ILE A 564 -12.13 -4.70 -9.77
N PHE A 565 -12.55 -5.30 -10.88
CA PHE A 565 -12.16 -4.93 -12.23
C PHE A 565 -13.36 -4.36 -12.99
N TYR A 566 -13.15 -3.39 -13.87
CA TYR A 566 -14.22 -2.81 -14.69
C TYR A 566 -13.70 -2.26 -16.02
N CYS A 567 -14.60 -2.08 -16.99
CA CYS A 567 -14.24 -1.58 -18.32
C CYS A 567 -15.36 -0.85 -19.05
N PHE A 568 -14.99 -0.16 -20.14
CA PHE A 568 -15.85 0.65 -20.98
C PHE A 568 -15.70 0.30 -22.47
N ASP A 569 -16.77 0.41 -23.25
CA ASP A 569 -16.75 0.36 -24.71
C ASP A 569 -16.58 1.76 -25.30
N ARG A 570 -15.81 1.90 -26.37
CA ARG A 570 -15.78 3.14 -27.16
C ARG A 570 -17.03 3.25 -28.03
N ILE A 571 -17.71 4.39 -27.98
CA ILE A 571 -18.83 4.75 -28.85
C ILE A 571 -18.26 5.15 -30.22
N PRO A 572 -18.56 4.42 -31.32
CA PRO A 572 -18.03 4.73 -32.64
C PRO A 572 -18.50 6.11 -33.12
N THR A 573 -17.58 6.97 -33.55
CA THR A 573 -17.91 8.25 -34.19
C THR A 573 -18.19 8.01 -35.68
N SER A 574 -19.35 8.42 -36.15
CA SER A 574 -19.81 8.19 -37.51
C SER A 574 -19.00 8.97 -38.54
N LYS A 575 -18.28 8.25 -39.40
CA LYS A 575 -18.15 8.60 -40.83
C LYS A 575 -18.45 7.36 -41.68
N PRO A 576 -19.30 7.46 -42.70
CA PRO A 576 -19.69 6.32 -43.51
C PRO A 576 -18.55 5.90 -44.44
N LYS A 577 -18.14 4.64 -44.39
CA LYS A 577 -17.42 3.98 -45.49
C LYS A 577 -18.43 3.29 -46.43
N PRO A 578 -18.09 3.10 -47.72
CA PRO A 578 -19.02 2.72 -48.78
C PRO A 578 -19.66 1.34 -48.56
N GLN A 579 -20.81 1.15 -49.23
CA GLN A 579 -21.75 0.03 -49.16
C GLN A 579 -21.16 -1.40 -49.22
N PRO A 580 -21.94 -2.40 -48.75
CA PRO A 580 -21.45 -3.65 -48.19
C PRO A 580 -21.18 -4.73 -49.23
N ASP A 581 -20.13 -5.51 -48.97
CA ASP A 581 -19.96 -6.85 -49.54
C ASP A 581 -20.97 -7.81 -48.85
N PRO A 582 -21.73 -8.65 -49.57
CA PRO A 582 -22.93 -9.30 -49.05
C PRO A 582 -22.64 -10.63 -48.33
N ASN A 583 -21.60 -10.70 -47.51
CA ASN A 583 -21.31 -11.84 -46.63
C ASN A 583 -20.83 -11.36 -45.25
N PRO A 584 -21.72 -11.23 -44.26
CA PRO A 584 -21.37 -10.68 -42.96
C PRO A 584 -21.07 -11.80 -41.96
N THR A 585 -19.86 -12.38 -41.99
CA THR A 585 -19.25 -13.04 -40.81
C THR A 585 -17.83 -13.52 -41.13
N THR A 586 -16.88 -13.34 -40.19
CA THR A 586 -15.52 -13.95 -40.08
C THR A 586 -14.24 -13.21 -40.54
N THR A 587 -14.21 -11.89 -40.75
CA THR A 587 -12.93 -11.22 -41.12
C THR A 587 -12.12 -10.61 -39.98
N LEU A 588 -12.72 -10.17 -38.86
CA LEU A 588 -11.98 -9.43 -37.80
C LEU A 588 -10.88 -10.24 -37.11
N LEU A 589 -11.12 -11.53 -36.83
CA LEU A 589 -10.13 -12.39 -36.15
C LEU A 589 -9.32 -13.26 -37.13
N SER A 590 -9.44 -13.04 -38.43
CA SER A 590 -8.76 -13.86 -39.45
C SER A 590 -7.23 -13.65 -39.45
N ALA A 591 -6.79 -12.45 -39.10
CA ALA A 591 -5.38 -12.08 -39.00
C ALA A 591 -4.68 -12.65 -37.75
N ALA A 592 -5.45 -13.01 -36.70
CA ALA A 592 -4.91 -13.56 -35.46
C ALA A 592 -4.38 -14.98 -35.66
N GLN A 593 -3.08 -15.17 -35.42
CA GLN A 593 -2.37 -16.42 -35.69
C GLN A 593 -1.57 -16.89 -34.47
N VAL A 594 -1.60 -18.19 -34.22
CA VAL A 594 -0.85 -18.81 -33.12
C VAL A 594 0.54 -19.19 -33.64
N VAL A 595 1.58 -18.56 -33.10
CA VAL A 595 2.97 -18.74 -33.57
C VAL A 595 3.93 -18.78 -32.36
N PRO A 596 4.71 -19.85 -32.16
CA PRO A 596 4.69 -21.11 -32.91
C PRO A 596 3.49 -21.99 -32.52
N ASN A 597 3.14 -22.94 -33.40
CA ASN A 597 2.23 -24.04 -33.10
C ASN A 597 2.86 -25.31 -33.72
N PRO A 598 3.41 -26.26 -32.94
CA PRO A 598 3.24 -26.42 -31.49
C PRO A 598 3.88 -25.32 -30.63
N PHE A 599 3.27 -25.02 -29.49
CA PHE A 599 3.72 -24.00 -28.53
C PHE A 599 4.22 -24.67 -27.24
N GLY A 600 5.07 -23.99 -26.46
CA GLY A 600 5.61 -24.53 -25.21
C GLY A 600 4.85 -24.07 -23.97
N ASP A 601 5.57 -23.41 -23.07
CA ASP A 601 5.04 -22.83 -21.83
C ASP A 601 4.24 -21.55 -22.05
N LEU A 602 4.35 -20.98 -23.26
CA LEU A 602 3.70 -19.75 -23.65
C LEU A 602 3.03 -19.91 -25.01
N LEU A 603 1.69 -19.87 -25.02
CA LEU A 603 0.92 -19.77 -26.25
C LEU A 603 0.87 -18.29 -26.66
N THR A 604 1.45 -17.97 -27.83
CA THR A 604 1.46 -16.61 -28.37
C THR A 604 0.52 -16.49 -29.57
N VAL A 605 -0.36 -15.48 -29.54
CA VAL A 605 -1.21 -15.07 -30.66
C VAL A 605 -0.69 -13.73 -31.19
N GLU A 606 -0.25 -13.71 -32.45
CA GLU A 606 0.14 -12.49 -33.16
C GLU A 606 -1.04 -11.88 -33.93
N ASN A 607 -0.95 -10.59 -34.25
CA ASN A 607 -2.03 -9.76 -34.80
C ASN A 607 -3.31 -9.82 -33.94
N ALA A 608 -3.13 -9.82 -32.62
CA ALA A 608 -4.21 -9.96 -31.66
C ALA A 608 -4.94 -8.64 -31.35
N ALA A 609 -4.72 -7.57 -32.13
CA ALA A 609 -5.26 -6.26 -31.82
C ALA A 609 -6.81 -6.22 -31.73
N ASP A 610 -7.47 -7.11 -32.48
CA ASP A 610 -8.93 -7.25 -32.50
C ASP A 610 -9.45 -8.35 -31.55
N VAL A 611 -8.56 -9.01 -30.81
CA VAL A 611 -8.91 -10.00 -29.77
C VAL A 611 -9.25 -9.25 -28.49
N LEU A 612 -10.42 -9.54 -27.93
CA LEU A 612 -10.89 -8.97 -26.66
C LEU A 612 -10.84 -10.00 -25.52
N GLY A 613 -11.02 -11.27 -25.84
CA GLY A 613 -10.99 -12.34 -24.87
C GLY A 613 -10.60 -13.65 -25.51
N TYR A 614 -10.11 -14.55 -24.67
CA TYR A 614 -9.77 -15.90 -25.09
C TYR A 614 -10.28 -16.93 -24.08
N GLN A 615 -10.56 -18.12 -24.58
CA GLN A 615 -10.71 -19.34 -23.79
C GLN A 615 -9.86 -20.43 -24.43
N LEU A 616 -9.17 -21.19 -23.61
CA LEU A 616 -8.45 -22.38 -24.02
C LEU A 616 -9.18 -23.57 -23.42
N LEU A 617 -9.66 -24.47 -24.27
CA LEU A 617 -10.42 -25.65 -23.87
C LEU A 617 -9.61 -26.91 -24.10
N ASN A 618 -9.72 -27.88 -23.20
CA ASN A 618 -9.20 -29.23 -23.42
C ASN A 618 -10.14 -30.05 -24.34
N LEU A 619 -9.74 -31.28 -24.70
CA LEU A 619 -10.52 -32.15 -25.58
C LEU A 619 -11.88 -32.60 -25.01
N GLN A 620 -12.09 -32.44 -23.70
CA GLN A 620 -13.36 -32.69 -23.03
C GLN A 620 -14.29 -31.47 -23.04
N GLY A 621 -13.85 -30.34 -23.61
CA GLY A 621 -14.62 -29.09 -23.67
C GLY A 621 -14.59 -28.26 -22.40
N MET A 622 -13.69 -28.55 -21.44
CA MET A 622 -13.53 -27.75 -20.23
C MET A 622 -12.57 -26.58 -20.48
N VAL A 623 -12.90 -25.40 -19.99
CA VAL A 623 -12.03 -24.22 -20.03
C VAL A 623 -10.88 -24.41 -19.04
N VAL A 624 -9.65 -24.41 -19.55
CA VAL A 624 -8.42 -24.60 -18.77
C VAL A 624 -7.58 -23.32 -18.64
N ALA A 625 -7.84 -22.32 -19.47
CA ALA A 625 -7.34 -20.96 -19.32
C ALA A 625 -8.31 -19.99 -19.99
N SER A 626 -8.48 -18.80 -19.43
CA SER A 626 -9.25 -17.72 -20.06
C SER A 626 -8.69 -16.37 -19.63
N GLY A 627 -9.03 -15.33 -20.37
CA GLY A 627 -8.58 -13.99 -20.05
C GLY A 627 -9.08 -12.97 -21.06
N THR A 628 -8.87 -11.70 -20.74
CA THR A 628 -9.17 -10.57 -21.61
C THR A 628 -7.88 -10.04 -22.24
N HIS A 629 -8.01 -9.38 -23.38
CA HIS A 629 -6.91 -8.77 -24.10
C HIS A 629 -7.24 -7.32 -24.42
N SER A 630 -6.30 -6.42 -24.18
CA SER A 630 -6.49 -4.96 -24.22
C SER A 630 -6.21 -4.33 -25.59
N GLY A 631 -6.22 -5.13 -26.66
CA GLY A 631 -6.06 -4.67 -28.04
C GLY A 631 -4.60 -4.49 -28.51
N GLY A 632 -3.63 -5.06 -27.78
CA GLY A 632 -2.24 -5.12 -28.23
C GLY A 632 -2.04 -6.05 -29.44
N GLN A 633 -0.96 -5.86 -30.21
CA GLN A 633 -0.67 -6.71 -31.39
C GLN A 633 -0.33 -8.17 -31.04
N ARG A 634 -0.02 -8.46 -29.78
CA ARG A 634 0.36 -9.79 -29.31
C ARG A 634 -0.37 -10.12 -28.02
N LEU A 635 -1.01 -11.29 -27.97
CA LEU A 635 -1.59 -11.89 -26.78
C LEU A 635 -0.73 -13.09 -26.38
N GLN A 636 -0.44 -13.24 -25.08
CA GLN A 636 0.36 -14.34 -24.55
C GLN A 636 -0.39 -15.01 -23.40
N ILE A 637 -0.54 -16.32 -23.49
CA ILE A 637 -1.27 -17.15 -22.52
C ILE A 637 -0.26 -18.12 -21.92
N ALA A 638 -0.07 -18.06 -20.61
CA ALA A 638 0.76 -19.02 -19.89
C ALA A 638 0.07 -20.39 -19.89
N THR A 639 0.80 -21.43 -20.30
CA THR A 639 0.27 -22.79 -20.48
C THR A 639 1.08 -23.86 -19.73
N GLU A 640 1.98 -23.44 -18.84
CA GLU A 640 2.89 -24.28 -18.05
C GLU A 640 2.17 -25.37 -17.24
N SER A 641 1.01 -25.04 -16.68
CA SER A 641 0.19 -25.94 -15.87
C SER A 641 -0.68 -26.92 -16.69
N LEU A 642 -0.68 -26.79 -18.02
CA LEU A 642 -1.53 -27.58 -18.90
C LEU A 642 -0.81 -28.85 -19.37
N PRO A 643 -1.41 -30.04 -19.34
CA PRO A 643 -0.81 -31.25 -19.91
C PRO A 643 -0.36 -31.08 -21.38
N THR A 644 0.61 -31.88 -21.83
CA THR A 644 0.92 -31.97 -23.27
C THR A 644 -0.29 -32.52 -24.01
N GLY A 645 -0.72 -31.88 -25.10
CA GLY A 645 -1.96 -32.29 -25.77
C GLY A 645 -2.51 -31.26 -26.74
N PHE A 646 -3.67 -31.61 -27.32
CA PHE A 646 -4.43 -30.71 -28.18
C PHE A 646 -5.41 -29.90 -27.36
N TYR A 647 -5.47 -28.61 -27.67
CA TYR A 647 -6.39 -27.66 -27.08
C TYR A 647 -7.14 -26.90 -28.18
N LEU A 648 -8.31 -26.40 -27.83
CA LEU A 648 -9.09 -25.50 -28.67
C LEU A 648 -9.01 -24.09 -28.11
N LEU A 649 -8.31 -23.20 -28.81
CA LEU A 649 -8.28 -21.79 -28.49
C LEU A 649 -9.46 -21.09 -29.17
N VAL A 650 -10.37 -20.57 -28.35
CA VAL A 650 -11.44 -19.67 -28.75
C VAL A 650 -10.93 -18.26 -28.58
N LEU A 651 -10.91 -17.47 -29.65
CA LEU A 651 -10.69 -16.03 -29.59
C LEU A 651 -12.01 -15.33 -29.85
N GLN A 652 -12.28 -14.28 -29.10
CA GLN A 652 -13.50 -13.50 -29.21
C GLN A 652 -13.16 -12.03 -29.48
N SER A 653 -13.83 -11.43 -30.46
CA SER A 653 -13.71 -10.01 -30.80
C SER A 653 -14.74 -9.17 -30.04
N ALA A 654 -14.54 -7.85 -30.05
CA ALA A 654 -15.46 -6.91 -29.41
C ALA A 654 -16.88 -6.93 -30.00
N GLU A 655 -17.05 -7.35 -31.26
CA GLU A 655 -18.35 -7.46 -31.94
C GLU A 655 -19.05 -8.81 -31.72
N GLY A 656 -18.50 -9.66 -30.84
CA GLY A 656 -19.06 -10.98 -30.52
C GLY A 656 -18.72 -12.08 -31.52
N SER A 657 -17.99 -11.77 -32.61
CA SER A 657 -17.45 -12.81 -33.50
C SER A 657 -16.41 -13.65 -32.77
N THR A 658 -16.53 -14.97 -32.87
CA THR A 658 -15.56 -15.93 -32.33
C THR A 658 -14.81 -16.64 -33.45
N THR A 659 -13.57 -17.02 -33.18
CA THR A 659 -12.83 -17.91 -34.06
C THR A 659 -12.15 -18.99 -33.24
N LEU A 660 -12.05 -20.18 -33.82
CA LEU A 660 -11.47 -21.36 -33.18
C LEU A 660 -10.11 -21.65 -33.83
N ARG A 661 -9.13 -22.01 -33.00
CA ARG A 661 -7.83 -22.50 -33.44
C ARG A 661 -7.51 -23.78 -32.69
N ALA A 662 -7.23 -24.85 -33.43
CA ALA A 662 -6.61 -26.03 -32.84
C ALA A 662 -5.14 -25.72 -32.57
N VAL A 663 -4.74 -25.82 -31.32
CA VAL A 663 -3.38 -25.52 -30.87
C VAL A 663 -2.82 -26.73 -30.15
N LYS A 664 -1.55 -27.05 -30.40
CA LYS A 664 -0.87 -28.19 -29.79
C LYS A 664 0.19 -27.67 -28.82
N ARG A 665 0.08 -28.04 -27.55
CA ARG A 665 1.19 -27.90 -26.61
C ARG A 665 2.16 -29.05 -26.81
#